data_AF-A0A9P1CHE4-F1
#
_entry.id   AF-A0A9P1CHE4-F1
#
_cell.length_a   1.000
_cell.length_b   1.000
_cell.length_c   1.000
_cell.angle_alpha   90.00
_cell.angle_beta   90.00
_cell.angle_gamma   90.00
#
_symmetry.space_group_name_H-M   'P 1'
#
loop_
_entity.id
_entity.type
_entity.pdbx_description
1 polymer ?
#
loop_
_entity_poly.entity_id
_entity_poly.type
_entity_poly.pdbx_seq_one_letter_code
_entity_poly.pdbx_strand_id
1 'polypeptide(L)'
;MSSLLHYYRVADLHVNPALQKKANDVGFKMVSSEICYNIQATAALDAEETKKLEYLLRETFEPEKFGSKSFLSGKVVEVAPRQQFTSAWSTNAVSICHSISLEKIVRIEKSRRYQVETSTDSLKSFAKLVHDRMTECEYPSGISTFEEHQEPEGWTRVPVMAQGAKALEELSKQKGLGYDEQDIAYYLRVFRDELKRDPTTVECFDLAQGNSEHSRHWFFGGKVVIDGEDMPLTLFQWVKRPLKERISNSVIGFHDNSSALRGYAHTAFLPSGSVAQPSAFKEVTRDFDITLTVETHNFPCGIAPFPGAETGAGGRIRDGESTGKGSLVVAAVAGYATGNLHIPGYKMPWEFEDFKYPSNMAPPLQVLIDCSNGASDYGNKFGEPLICGWTRSCGMRLPSGERFEWVKPIMLSGGLGQMDHGHLVKEDPQAGQLVVKIGGPAYRIGVGGGAASSMVAGDNQEELDFNAVQRGDAEMQQKVNRVVRACVELGPKNPILSIHDQGAGGSGNVLKEISEPAGAVIDLRKMHVGDPSMSFLELWTAEFQENNALLLGKENEAMFDQICKREKVPYAVLGTITGDGQVVVKDSRDGSTPVDLPLEKVLGKMPQKVFPMQRIYKQTPRALDLPPSLTVQVALETGVLRLLSVCSKRFLTNKVDRSVTGQIAQQQCVGPLQTPLADFACIAQSPLSMSGAMSGGATAIGEQPLKGLPGDPESCISMARLAVAEALTNLAWIRIPTLDSIKASGNWMWAAKLPGEGPKMYDIAEALSNIMVELGIAIDGGKDSLSMAARVPLGNGQVETAKSPGQFVLTVYAPVPDVRIKATPDLKTHGDGVLLFVDLGAGPPVLGGSALSQVFGQLGFGKSPQVDAKALKVTQITSGADAEDQRVLCAAFAEVAAEASEIERTAIELDRAGDAEQAMSVYRQAADRMAKAASLCPEGNPDRTVLAKHAGEIFGRIVYLESLQGAVATAPPEAHIGCDKLVLGHGVERQDSDGYQVLCDPSRGGVHEPNWRQKAVSAAAVSGAAGLLVLHAPVCALGLAAGAAYATTRKDSAGDAARSMGCMGLQAAEHVKQVAHQNRLGERAQDAFSGVRSFDQRWRVSERTQALASSSVSTLRDIDEKHQ
;
A
#
# COMPACT_ATOMS: atom_id res chain seq x y z
N MET A 1 -36.66 15.68 -29.59
CA MET A 1 -36.05 14.34 -29.61
C MET A 1 -34.56 14.55 -29.66
N SER A 2 -33.79 13.95 -28.76
CA SER A 2 -32.33 13.97 -28.92
C SER A 2 -31.93 13.19 -30.17
N SER A 3 -30.84 13.60 -30.83
CA SER A 3 -30.29 12.88 -31.98
C SER A 3 -29.06 12.09 -31.53
N LEU A 4 -29.07 10.77 -31.75
CA LEU A 4 -27.91 9.92 -31.56
C LEU A 4 -27.06 9.91 -32.84
N LEU A 5 -25.79 10.29 -32.72
CA LEU A 5 -24.82 10.26 -33.81
C LEU A 5 -23.82 9.12 -33.57
N HIS A 6 -23.35 8.50 -34.66
CA HIS A 6 -22.38 7.42 -34.62
C HIS A 6 -21.15 7.77 -35.47
N TYR A 7 -19.98 7.66 -34.85
CA TYR A 7 -18.69 7.73 -35.54
C TYR A 7 -17.90 6.47 -35.24
N TYR A 8 -17.14 5.99 -36.21
CA TYR A 8 -16.43 4.73 -36.16
C TYR A 8 -14.93 4.96 -36.33
N ARG A 9 -14.12 4.17 -35.64
CA ARG A 9 -12.66 4.15 -35.79
C ARG A 9 -12.15 2.72 -35.86
N VAL A 10 -11.41 2.37 -36.92
CA VAL A 10 -10.71 1.08 -37.04
C VAL A 10 -9.79 0.87 -35.82
N ALA A 11 -9.85 -0.32 -35.24
CA ALA A 11 -9.12 -0.65 -34.02
C ALA A 11 -8.44 -2.01 -34.13
N ASP A 12 -7.23 -2.12 -33.61
CA ASP A 12 -6.42 -3.33 -33.68
C ASP A 12 -6.62 -4.25 -32.45
N LEU A 13 -7.87 -4.40 -31.99
CA LEU A 13 -8.22 -5.33 -30.90
C LEU A 13 -8.14 -6.79 -31.36
N HIS A 14 -8.48 -7.05 -32.62
CA HIS A 14 -8.46 -8.37 -33.25
C HIS A 14 -7.05 -8.98 -33.37
N VAL A 15 -5.98 -8.18 -33.43
CA VAL A 15 -4.60 -8.72 -33.53
C VAL A 15 -4.01 -9.22 -32.21
N ASN A 16 -4.72 -9.06 -31.08
CA ASN A 16 -4.27 -9.56 -29.77
C ASN A 16 -4.22 -11.10 -29.79
N PRO A 17 -3.02 -11.74 -29.71
CA PRO A 17 -2.91 -13.19 -29.90
C PRO A 17 -3.58 -14.01 -28.79
N ALA A 18 -3.64 -13.47 -27.57
CA ALA A 18 -4.28 -14.14 -26.44
C ALA A 18 -5.81 -14.08 -26.57
N LEU A 19 -6.37 -12.95 -27.02
CA LEU A 19 -7.80 -12.83 -27.30
C LEU A 19 -8.20 -13.68 -28.52
N GLN A 20 -7.40 -13.66 -29.59
CA GLN A 20 -7.61 -14.50 -30.77
C GLN A 20 -7.59 -15.99 -30.42
N LYS A 21 -6.66 -16.43 -29.57
CA LYS A 21 -6.63 -17.82 -29.09
C LYS A 21 -7.93 -18.16 -28.34
N LYS A 22 -8.33 -17.35 -27.35
CA LYS A 22 -9.57 -17.59 -26.60
C LYS A 22 -10.80 -17.60 -27.50
N ALA A 23 -10.85 -16.75 -28.53
CA ALA A 23 -11.93 -16.72 -29.51
C ALA A 23 -11.97 -18.03 -30.33
N ASN A 24 -10.81 -18.49 -30.82
CA ASN A 24 -10.68 -19.75 -31.54
C ASN A 24 -11.13 -20.94 -30.66
N ASP A 25 -10.75 -20.94 -29.38
CA ASP A 25 -11.12 -21.97 -28.39
C ASP A 25 -12.65 -22.08 -28.18
N VAL A 26 -13.42 -21.00 -28.44
CA VAL A 26 -14.90 -21.00 -28.41
C VAL A 26 -15.56 -21.05 -29.80
N GLY A 27 -14.79 -21.28 -30.87
CA GLY A 27 -15.32 -21.47 -32.24
C GLY A 27 -15.50 -20.18 -33.07
N PHE A 28 -14.74 -19.13 -32.77
CA PHE A 28 -14.81 -17.83 -33.45
C PHE A 28 -13.42 -17.39 -33.92
N LYS A 29 -13.33 -16.82 -35.11
CA LYS A 29 -12.13 -16.13 -35.59
C LYS A 29 -12.44 -14.64 -35.70
N MET A 30 -11.78 -13.78 -34.92
CA MET A 30 -11.82 -12.34 -35.17
C MET A 30 -11.15 -12.04 -36.52
N VAL A 31 -11.74 -11.11 -37.28
CA VAL A 31 -11.25 -10.69 -38.60
C VAL A 31 -10.79 -9.24 -38.58
N SER A 32 -11.57 -8.38 -37.91
CA SER A 32 -11.32 -6.96 -37.76
C SER A 32 -12.09 -6.44 -36.54
N SER A 33 -11.79 -5.22 -36.11
CA SER A 33 -12.50 -4.56 -35.01
C SER A 33 -12.52 -3.05 -35.20
N GLU A 34 -13.52 -2.40 -34.60
CA GLU A 34 -13.65 -0.94 -34.57
C GLU A 34 -14.16 -0.48 -33.20
N ILE A 35 -13.91 0.78 -32.87
CA ILE A 35 -14.60 1.51 -31.80
C ILE A 35 -15.73 2.32 -32.45
N CYS A 36 -16.94 2.27 -31.89
CA CYS A 36 -17.98 3.24 -32.21
C CYS A 36 -18.15 4.24 -31.06
N TYR A 37 -18.20 5.52 -31.39
CA TYR A 37 -18.56 6.63 -30.52
C TYR A 37 -20.04 6.91 -30.72
N ASN A 38 -20.82 6.73 -29.66
CA ASN A 38 -22.27 6.89 -29.62
C ASN A 38 -22.57 8.20 -28.89
N ILE A 39 -23.16 9.17 -29.58
CA ILE A 39 -23.11 10.59 -29.18
C ILE A 39 -24.50 11.17 -29.10
N GLN A 40 -24.95 11.52 -27.89
CA GLN A 40 -26.24 12.17 -27.68
C GLN A 40 -26.11 13.68 -27.81
N ALA A 41 -26.83 14.26 -28.77
CA ALA A 41 -26.98 15.70 -28.91
C ALA A 41 -28.41 16.15 -28.64
N THR A 42 -28.58 17.26 -27.92
CA THR A 42 -29.89 17.88 -27.61
C THR A 42 -30.55 18.50 -28.85
N ALA A 43 -29.76 18.86 -29.85
CA ALA A 43 -30.18 19.37 -31.15
C ALA A 43 -29.14 18.99 -32.22
N ALA A 44 -29.50 19.16 -33.50
CA ALA A 44 -28.58 18.94 -34.61
C ALA A 44 -27.34 19.84 -34.50
N LEU A 45 -26.18 19.25 -34.81
CA LEU A 45 -24.91 19.97 -34.89
C LEU A 45 -24.81 20.73 -36.22
N ASP A 46 -24.26 21.93 -36.19
CA ASP A 46 -23.92 22.70 -37.39
C ASP A 46 -22.57 22.27 -37.98
N ALA A 47 -22.16 22.91 -39.08
CA ALA A 47 -20.95 22.57 -39.81
C ALA A 47 -19.64 22.94 -39.10
N GLU A 48 -19.65 23.83 -38.10
CA GLU A 48 -18.49 24.13 -37.25
C GLU A 48 -18.44 23.16 -36.06
N GLU A 49 -19.57 22.94 -35.40
CA GLU A 49 -19.70 21.98 -34.31
C GLU A 49 -19.32 20.56 -34.74
N THR A 50 -19.79 20.14 -35.92
CA THR A 50 -19.44 18.84 -36.52
C THR A 50 -17.93 18.74 -36.75
N LYS A 51 -17.27 19.78 -37.27
CA LYS A 51 -15.81 19.79 -37.47
C LYS A 51 -15.03 19.72 -36.16
N LYS A 52 -15.48 20.43 -35.12
CA LYS A 52 -14.88 20.35 -33.77
C LYS A 52 -15.01 18.95 -33.19
N LEU A 53 -16.19 18.33 -33.32
CA LEU A 53 -16.43 16.96 -32.85
C LEU A 53 -15.56 15.94 -33.60
N GLU A 54 -15.53 16.01 -34.93
CA GLU A 54 -14.66 15.15 -35.75
C GLU A 54 -13.18 15.37 -35.41
N TYR A 55 -12.75 16.59 -35.12
CA TYR A 55 -11.39 16.88 -34.68
C TYR A 55 -11.05 16.23 -33.33
N LEU A 56 -11.99 16.16 -32.37
CA LEU A 56 -11.77 15.49 -31.08
C LEU A 56 -11.71 13.96 -31.19
N LEU A 57 -12.48 13.37 -32.10
CA LEU A 57 -12.61 11.91 -32.21
C LEU A 57 -11.64 11.27 -33.22
N ARG A 58 -11.19 12.04 -34.22
CA ARG A 58 -10.24 11.61 -35.25
C ARG A 58 -8.81 11.78 -34.76
N GLU A 59 -8.03 10.72 -34.88
CA GLU A 59 -6.61 10.79 -34.59
C GLU A 59 -5.84 11.61 -35.63
N THR A 60 -4.85 12.38 -35.18
CA THR A 60 -4.06 13.26 -36.05
C THR A 60 -3.20 12.50 -37.07
N PHE A 61 -2.75 11.28 -36.74
CA PHE A 61 -1.79 10.52 -37.54
C PHE A 61 -2.40 9.40 -38.38
N GLU A 62 -3.62 8.95 -38.07
CA GLU A 62 -4.37 7.92 -38.82
C GLU A 62 -5.80 8.41 -39.17
N PRO A 63 -5.95 9.58 -39.84
CA PRO A 63 -7.27 10.18 -40.09
C PRO A 63 -8.18 9.33 -40.98
N GLU A 64 -7.61 8.48 -41.84
CA GLU A 64 -8.32 7.54 -42.72
C GLU A 64 -8.96 6.36 -41.98
N LYS A 65 -8.50 6.05 -40.75
CA LYS A 65 -9.11 5.04 -39.89
C LYS A 65 -10.40 5.53 -39.19
N PHE A 66 -10.86 6.75 -39.44
CA PHE A 66 -12.04 7.35 -38.80
C PHE A 66 -13.11 7.78 -39.80
N GLY A 67 -14.39 7.60 -39.48
CA GLY A 67 -15.49 8.05 -40.34
C GLY A 67 -16.89 7.90 -39.72
N SER A 68 -17.90 8.50 -40.35
CA SER A 68 -19.31 8.42 -39.94
C SER A 68 -20.02 7.13 -40.39
N LYS A 69 -19.28 6.13 -40.86
CA LYS A 69 -19.78 4.81 -41.29
C LYS A 69 -18.87 3.70 -40.76
N SER A 70 -19.48 2.58 -40.40
CA SER A 70 -18.78 1.35 -39.99
C SER A 70 -17.80 0.87 -41.06
N PHE A 71 -16.62 0.46 -40.63
CA PHE A 71 -15.61 -0.21 -41.46
C PHE A 71 -15.80 -1.73 -41.52
N LEU A 72 -16.61 -2.28 -40.60
CA LEU A 72 -16.89 -3.71 -40.51
C LEU A 72 -18.01 -4.17 -41.45
N SER A 73 -18.00 -5.47 -41.78
CA SER A 73 -19.05 -6.13 -42.57
C SER A 73 -19.33 -7.56 -42.07
N GLY A 74 -20.50 -8.12 -42.38
CA GLY A 74 -20.87 -9.49 -41.96
C GLY A 74 -21.33 -9.57 -40.50
N LYS A 75 -20.99 -10.66 -39.80
CA LYS A 75 -21.34 -10.89 -38.39
C LYS A 75 -20.49 -10.00 -37.48
N VAL A 76 -21.13 -9.06 -36.79
CA VAL A 76 -20.48 -8.13 -35.83
C VAL A 76 -21.04 -8.35 -34.43
N VAL A 77 -20.17 -8.38 -33.44
CA VAL A 77 -20.54 -8.34 -32.01
C VAL A 77 -20.20 -6.95 -31.47
N GLU A 78 -21.20 -6.26 -30.93
CA GLU A 78 -21.03 -4.97 -30.26
C GLU A 78 -21.21 -5.12 -28.76
N VAL A 79 -20.23 -4.61 -27.98
CA VAL A 79 -20.31 -4.53 -26.52
C VAL A 79 -19.98 -3.12 -26.05
N ALA A 80 -20.70 -2.63 -25.05
CA ALA A 80 -20.52 -1.29 -24.50
C ALA A 80 -20.97 -1.26 -23.02
N PRO A 81 -20.69 -0.18 -22.28
CA PRO A 81 -21.32 0.07 -20.98
C PRO A 81 -22.85 -0.05 -21.04
N ARG A 82 -23.46 -0.47 -19.93
CA ARG A 82 -24.92 -0.58 -19.78
C ARG A 82 -25.59 0.80 -19.95
N GLN A 83 -26.79 0.88 -20.53
CA GLN A 83 -27.43 2.17 -20.86
C GLN A 83 -27.63 3.09 -19.64
N GLN A 84 -27.95 2.52 -18.46
CA GLN A 84 -28.07 3.29 -17.21
C GLN A 84 -26.72 3.83 -16.70
N PHE A 85 -25.59 3.28 -17.14
CA PHE A 85 -24.26 3.61 -16.62
C PHE A 85 -23.52 4.61 -17.52
N THR A 86 -23.26 5.80 -16.99
CA THR A 86 -22.40 6.81 -17.64
C THR A 86 -20.96 6.62 -17.18
N SER A 87 -20.08 6.17 -18.08
CA SER A 87 -18.68 5.95 -17.76
C SER A 87 -17.95 7.25 -17.38
N ALA A 88 -16.89 7.15 -16.56
CA ALA A 88 -15.99 8.29 -16.32
C ALA A 88 -15.34 8.79 -17.62
N TRP A 89 -15.12 7.91 -18.60
CA TRP A 89 -14.68 8.33 -19.92
C TRP A 89 -15.71 9.25 -20.60
N SER A 90 -17.00 8.92 -20.52
CA SER A 90 -18.09 9.75 -21.03
C SER A 90 -18.13 11.14 -20.38
N THR A 91 -18.09 11.19 -19.05
CA THR A 91 -18.09 12.44 -18.27
C THR A 91 -16.92 13.35 -18.67
N ASN A 92 -15.72 12.79 -18.80
CA ASN A 92 -14.54 13.53 -19.24
C ASN A 92 -14.60 13.96 -20.72
N ALA A 93 -15.12 13.12 -21.61
CA ALA A 93 -15.28 13.46 -23.03
C ALA A 93 -16.29 14.61 -23.25
N VAL A 94 -17.39 14.62 -22.49
CA VAL A 94 -18.38 15.72 -22.49
C VAL A 94 -17.77 17.01 -21.92
N SER A 95 -17.01 16.93 -20.82
CA SER A 95 -16.26 18.06 -20.24
C SER A 95 -15.27 18.70 -21.24
N ILE A 96 -14.61 17.89 -22.08
CA ILE A 96 -13.76 18.37 -23.17
C ILE A 96 -14.59 19.08 -24.25
N CYS A 97 -15.74 18.50 -24.66
CA CYS A 97 -16.64 19.10 -25.63
C CYS A 97 -17.15 20.47 -25.19
N HIS A 98 -17.64 20.59 -23.94
CA HIS A 98 -18.09 21.85 -23.38
C HIS A 98 -16.95 22.88 -23.28
N SER A 99 -15.73 22.43 -22.96
CA SER A 99 -14.54 23.30 -22.93
C SER A 99 -14.14 23.88 -24.30
N ILE A 100 -14.69 23.37 -25.41
CA ILE A 100 -14.52 23.94 -26.77
C ILE A 100 -15.85 24.44 -27.38
N SER A 101 -16.83 24.73 -26.53
CA SER A 101 -18.17 25.23 -26.89
C SER A 101 -19.04 24.26 -27.71
N LEU A 102 -18.91 22.95 -27.50
CA LEU A 102 -19.84 21.92 -28.02
C LEU A 102 -20.92 21.57 -26.99
N GLU A 103 -21.67 22.57 -26.52
CA GLU A 103 -22.64 22.44 -25.43
C GLU A 103 -23.85 21.54 -25.75
N LYS A 104 -24.18 21.35 -27.04
CA LYS A 104 -25.25 20.46 -27.48
C LYS A 104 -25.01 18.99 -27.12
N ILE A 105 -23.76 18.58 -26.93
CA ILE A 105 -23.42 17.19 -26.63
C ILE A 105 -23.57 16.95 -25.13
N VAL A 106 -24.41 15.97 -24.76
CA VAL A 106 -24.71 15.66 -23.36
C VAL A 106 -24.22 14.28 -22.91
N ARG A 107 -23.94 13.37 -23.85
CA ARG A 107 -23.34 12.05 -23.56
C ARG A 107 -22.51 11.57 -24.76
N ILE A 108 -21.35 10.98 -24.50
CA ILE A 108 -20.50 10.31 -25.50
C ILE A 108 -20.08 8.97 -24.92
N GLU A 109 -20.42 7.84 -25.54
CA GLU A 109 -20.01 6.52 -25.03
C GLU A 109 -19.32 5.67 -26.10
N LYS A 110 -18.33 4.88 -25.69
CA LYS A 110 -17.58 3.96 -26.55
C LYS A 110 -18.19 2.57 -26.52
N SER A 111 -18.47 2.00 -27.69
CA SER A 111 -18.68 0.57 -27.86
C SER A 111 -17.51 -0.07 -28.62
N ARG A 112 -17.16 -1.30 -28.25
CA ARG A 112 -16.18 -2.14 -28.95
C ARG A 112 -16.95 -3.06 -29.89
N ARG A 113 -16.59 -3.06 -31.17
CA ARG A 113 -17.24 -3.83 -32.24
C ARG A 113 -16.23 -4.78 -32.87
N TYR A 114 -16.59 -6.05 -32.95
CA TYR A 114 -15.73 -7.13 -33.44
C TYR A 114 -16.39 -7.84 -34.62
N GLN A 115 -15.73 -7.85 -35.78
CA GLN A 115 -16.13 -8.67 -36.91
C GLN A 115 -15.60 -10.10 -36.70
N VAL A 116 -16.50 -11.08 -36.74
CA VAL A 116 -16.19 -12.49 -36.44
C VAL A 116 -16.64 -13.44 -37.54
N GLU A 117 -15.73 -14.34 -37.93
CA GLU A 117 -16.04 -15.54 -38.70
C GLU A 117 -16.44 -16.67 -37.74
N THR A 118 -17.61 -17.28 -37.94
CA THR A 118 -18.04 -18.45 -37.18
C THR A 118 -19.14 -19.24 -37.88
N SER A 119 -19.15 -20.56 -37.65
CA SER A 119 -20.19 -21.49 -38.08
C SER A 119 -21.41 -21.55 -37.15
N THR A 120 -21.37 -20.93 -35.96
CA THR A 120 -22.57 -20.82 -35.09
C THR A 120 -23.42 -19.60 -35.47
N ASP A 121 -24.74 -19.73 -35.28
CA ASP A 121 -25.69 -18.63 -35.46
C ASP A 121 -25.80 -17.73 -34.21
N SER A 122 -25.36 -18.21 -33.05
CA SER A 122 -25.39 -17.44 -31.80
C SER A 122 -24.01 -16.85 -31.48
N LEU A 123 -23.96 -15.52 -31.33
CA LEU A 123 -22.72 -14.79 -31.01
C LEU A 123 -22.48 -14.62 -29.50
N LYS A 124 -23.42 -15.05 -28.64
CA LYS A 124 -23.41 -14.81 -27.19
C LYS A 124 -22.17 -15.34 -26.46
N SER A 125 -21.60 -16.46 -26.91
CA SER A 125 -20.38 -17.03 -26.33
C SER A 125 -19.14 -16.17 -26.60
N PHE A 126 -19.09 -15.48 -27.74
CA PHE A 126 -18.06 -14.48 -28.02
C PHE A 126 -18.33 -13.18 -27.26
N ALA A 127 -19.58 -12.71 -27.17
CA ALA A 127 -19.91 -11.52 -26.38
C ALA A 127 -19.44 -11.65 -24.92
N LYS A 128 -19.70 -12.80 -24.28
CA LYS A 128 -19.23 -13.15 -22.93
C LYS A 128 -17.70 -13.22 -22.77
N LEU A 129 -16.95 -13.33 -23.87
CA LEU A 129 -15.49 -13.32 -23.85
C LEU A 129 -14.91 -11.89 -23.90
N VAL A 130 -15.67 -10.92 -24.45
CA VAL A 130 -15.17 -9.57 -24.77
C VAL A 130 -15.82 -8.43 -23.98
N HIS A 131 -16.89 -8.68 -23.21
CA HIS A 131 -17.43 -7.74 -22.23
C HIS A 131 -17.01 -8.08 -20.79
N ASP A 132 -16.92 -7.07 -19.94
CA ASP A 132 -17.08 -7.27 -18.48
C ASP A 132 -18.58 -7.38 -18.17
N ARG A 133 -19.03 -8.53 -17.64
CA ARG A 133 -20.44 -8.77 -17.30
C ARG A 133 -21.01 -7.78 -16.28
N MET A 134 -20.16 -7.16 -15.45
CA MET A 134 -20.57 -6.28 -14.37
C MET A 134 -20.92 -4.89 -14.92
N THR A 135 -20.02 -4.30 -15.72
CA THR A 135 -20.15 -2.92 -16.23
C THR A 135 -20.71 -2.81 -17.65
N GLU A 136 -20.62 -3.86 -18.46
CA GLU A 136 -20.92 -3.85 -19.89
C GLU A 136 -21.99 -4.88 -20.28
N CYS A 137 -22.56 -4.72 -21.48
CA CYS A 137 -23.48 -5.67 -22.09
C CYS A 137 -23.33 -5.74 -23.62
N GLU A 138 -23.96 -6.76 -24.23
CA GLU A 138 -24.06 -6.94 -25.69
C GLU A 138 -25.19 -6.05 -26.27
N TYR A 139 -24.95 -5.45 -27.44
CA TYR A 139 -25.94 -4.66 -28.19
C TYR A 139 -26.17 -5.28 -29.58
N PRO A 140 -27.04 -6.29 -29.73
CA PRO A 140 -27.22 -7.03 -30.99
C PRO A 140 -27.70 -6.20 -32.19
N SER A 141 -28.29 -5.02 -31.94
CA SER A 141 -28.76 -4.08 -32.96
C SER A 141 -28.01 -2.74 -32.94
N GLY A 142 -26.89 -2.66 -32.20
CA GLY A 142 -26.23 -1.39 -31.86
C GLY A 142 -27.00 -0.58 -30.82
N ILE A 143 -26.41 0.53 -30.37
CA ILE A 143 -27.07 1.50 -29.48
C ILE A 143 -27.94 2.42 -30.33
N SER A 144 -29.24 2.52 -30.03
CA SER A 144 -30.18 3.42 -30.75
C SER A 144 -30.68 4.59 -29.91
N THR A 145 -30.52 4.52 -28.59
CA THR A 145 -30.90 5.58 -27.63
C THR A 145 -30.08 5.45 -26.33
N PHE A 146 -30.01 6.55 -25.57
CA PHE A 146 -29.64 6.56 -24.15
C PHE A 146 -30.80 6.99 -23.26
N GLU A 147 -31.95 7.36 -23.84
CA GLU A 147 -33.17 7.71 -23.12
C GLU A 147 -33.87 6.42 -22.68
N GLU A 148 -33.88 6.16 -21.37
CA GLU A 148 -34.70 5.12 -20.74
C GLU A 148 -35.62 5.79 -19.72
N HIS A 149 -36.92 5.77 -19.98
CA HIS A 149 -37.93 6.40 -19.12
C HIS A 149 -38.43 5.41 -18.06
N GLN A 150 -37.62 5.18 -17.03
CA GLN A 150 -38.10 4.60 -15.79
C GLN A 150 -38.50 5.75 -14.83
N GLU A 151 -39.75 5.79 -14.39
CA GLU A 151 -40.11 6.69 -13.29
C GLU A 151 -39.44 6.20 -12.00
N PRO A 152 -38.76 7.08 -11.25
CA PRO A 152 -38.05 6.67 -10.04
C PRO A 152 -39.01 6.08 -8.98
N GLU A 153 -38.58 5.03 -8.25
CA GLU A 153 -39.40 4.42 -7.18
C GLU A 153 -39.77 5.49 -6.13
N GLY A 154 -41.06 5.61 -5.83
CA GLY A 154 -41.54 6.44 -4.73
C GLY A 154 -41.16 5.86 -3.37
N TRP A 155 -41.23 6.68 -2.32
CA TRP A 155 -41.08 6.22 -0.94
C TRP A 155 -42.45 6.08 -0.27
N THR A 156 -42.53 5.28 0.78
CA THR A 156 -43.78 5.02 1.53
C THR A 156 -43.55 5.15 3.04
N ARG A 157 -44.63 5.19 3.82
CA ARG A 157 -44.56 5.06 5.28
C ARG A 157 -44.66 3.60 5.69
N VAL A 158 -43.81 3.20 6.62
CA VAL A 158 -43.73 1.84 7.17
C VAL A 158 -44.67 1.79 8.38
N PRO A 159 -45.70 0.92 8.42
CA PRO A 159 -46.83 1.02 9.36
C PRO A 159 -46.50 0.53 10.80
N VAL A 160 -45.44 1.04 11.39
CA VAL A 160 -44.93 0.70 12.73
C VAL A 160 -45.95 1.03 13.83
N MET A 161 -46.73 2.10 13.67
CA MET A 161 -47.79 2.47 14.62
C MET A 161 -48.92 1.44 14.67
N ALA A 162 -49.22 0.77 13.55
CA ALA A 162 -50.32 -0.19 13.43
C ALA A 162 -49.86 -1.65 13.59
N GLN A 163 -48.63 -1.98 13.20
CA GLN A 163 -48.12 -3.36 13.09
C GLN A 163 -46.93 -3.65 14.02
N GLY A 164 -46.35 -2.62 14.66
CA GLY A 164 -45.22 -2.77 15.58
C GLY A 164 -43.94 -3.27 14.89
N ALA A 165 -43.17 -4.09 15.62
CA ALA A 165 -41.89 -4.66 15.16
C ALA A 165 -41.99 -5.35 13.79
N LYS A 166 -43.10 -6.04 13.54
CA LYS A 166 -43.33 -6.83 12.33
C LYS A 166 -43.16 -6.03 11.03
N ALA A 167 -43.56 -4.76 11.00
CA ALA A 167 -43.37 -3.91 9.82
C ALA A 167 -41.89 -3.61 9.52
N LEU A 168 -41.04 -3.53 10.55
CA LEU A 168 -39.59 -3.37 10.41
C LEU A 168 -38.93 -4.69 10.01
N GLU A 169 -39.38 -5.81 10.56
CA GLU A 169 -38.93 -7.17 10.19
C GLU A 169 -39.20 -7.48 8.71
N GLU A 170 -40.43 -7.24 8.25
CA GLU A 170 -40.83 -7.47 6.86
C GLU A 170 -40.07 -6.56 5.89
N LEU A 171 -39.90 -5.27 6.21
CA LEU A 171 -39.10 -4.34 5.39
C LEU A 171 -37.62 -4.73 5.37
N SER A 172 -37.04 -5.08 6.53
CA SER A 172 -35.63 -5.50 6.65
C SER A 172 -35.35 -6.72 5.77
N LYS A 173 -36.26 -7.70 5.78
CA LYS A 173 -36.20 -8.87 4.91
C LYS A 173 -36.41 -8.54 3.42
N GLN A 174 -37.29 -7.59 3.09
CA GLN A 174 -37.59 -7.22 1.71
C GLN A 174 -36.49 -6.40 1.03
N LYS A 175 -35.94 -5.39 1.73
CA LYS A 175 -34.94 -4.45 1.19
C LYS A 175 -33.51 -4.74 1.67
N GLY A 176 -33.29 -5.84 2.41
CA GLY A 176 -31.96 -6.30 2.84
C GLY A 176 -31.29 -5.42 3.90
N LEU A 177 -32.07 -4.82 4.82
CA LEU A 177 -31.56 -3.80 5.75
C LEU A 177 -30.65 -4.35 6.86
N GLY A 178 -30.62 -5.66 7.09
CA GLY A 178 -29.68 -6.30 8.02
C GLY A 178 -29.91 -6.01 9.51
N TYR A 179 -31.07 -5.46 9.89
CA TYR A 179 -31.40 -5.19 11.30
C TYR A 179 -31.39 -6.47 12.15
N ASP A 180 -30.80 -6.38 13.34
CA ASP A 180 -30.95 -7.38 14.41
C ASP A 180 -32.10 -7.04 15.39
N GLU A 181 -32.32 -7.91 16.37
CA GLU A 181 -33.37 -7.75 17.39
C GLU A 181 -33.22 -6.46 18.21
N GLN A 182 -31.98 -6.02 18.47
CA GLN A 182 -31.67 -4.80 19.22
C GLN A 182 -31.95 -3.56 18.37
N ASP A 183 -31.62 -3.60 17.08
CA ASP A 183 -31.92 -2.53 16.12
C ASP A 183 -33.45 -2.34 15.98
N ILE A 184 -34.19 -3.43 15.78
CA ILE A 184 -35.66 -3.42 15.65
C ILE A 184 -36.31 -2.89 16.93
N ALA A 185 -35.88 -3.35 18.11
CA ALA A 185 -36.38 -2.85 19.40
C ALA A 185 -36.08 -1.35 19.60
N TYR A 186 -34.90 -0.89 19.17
CA TYR A 186 -34.52 0.52 19.26
C TYR A 186 -35.38 1.40 18.34
N TYR A 187 -35.46 1.08 17.05
CA TYR A 187 -36.24 1.88 16.10
C TYR A 187 -37.74 1.83 16.39
N LEU A 188 -38.27 0.69 16.83
CA LEU A 188 -39.66 0.59 17.29
C LEU A 188 -39.95 1.60 18.41
N ARG A 189 -39.08 1.68 19.44
CA ARG A 189 -39.24 2.64 20.54
C ARG A 189 -39.14 4.08 20.04
N VAL A 190 -38.12 4.39 19.24
CA VAL A 190 -37.89 5.74 18.70
C VAL A 190 -39.09 6.22 17.87
N PHE A 191 -39.58 5.43 16.91
CA PHE A 191 -40.67 5.85 16.04
C PHE A 191 -42.05 5.77 16.69
N ARG A 192 -42.37 4.69 17.40
CA ARG A 192 -43.71 4.47 17.99
C ARG A 192 -43.92 5.25 19.28
N ASP A 193 -42.98 5.17 20.21
CA ASP A 193 -43.19 5.62 21.59
C ASP A 193 -42.73 7.07 21.78
N GLU A 194 -41.61 7.45 21.14
CA GLU A 194 -40.99 8.76 21.30
C GLU A 194 -41.44 9.77 20.23
N LEU A 195 -41.28 9.45 18.93
CA LEU A 195 -41.66 10.32 17.80
C LEU A 195 -43.15 10.22 17.44
N LYS A 196 -43.81 9.12 17.82
CA LYS A 196 -45.25 8.85 17.62
C LYS A 196 -45.72 8.96 16.17
N ARG A 197 -44.88 8.50 15.24
CA ARG A 197 -45.17 8.48 13.80
C ARG A 197 -44.56 7.26 13.12
N ASP A 198 -45.13 6.88 11.99
CA ASP A 198 -44.53 5.91 11.08
C ASP A 198 -43.25 6.48 10.43
N PRO A 199 -42.14 5.72 10.38
CA PRO A 199 -40.96 6.07 9.60
C PRO A 199 -41.23 5.96 8.10
N THR A 200 -40.42 6.62 7.28
CA THR A 200 -40.41 6.41 5.83
C THR A 200 -39.49 5.24 5.46
N THR A 201 -39.67 4.68 4.25
CA THR A 201 -38.70 3.70 3.70
C THR A 201 -37.30 4.30 3.51
N VAL A 202 -37.19 5.61 3.27
CA VAL A 202 -35.91 6.33 3.18
C VAL A 202 -35.23 6.38 4.54
N GLU A 203 -35.96 6.74 5.60
CA GLU A 203 -35.45 6.78 6.97
C GLU A 203 -34.97 5.40 7.44
N CYS A 204 -35.74 4.34 7.17
CA CYS A 204 -35.31 2.99 7.51
C CYS A 204 -34.03 2.58 6.77
N PHE A 205 -33.93 2.85 5.46
CA PHE A 205 -32.73 2.50 4.69
C PHE A 205 -31.49 3.30 5.14
N ASP A 206 -31.66 4.59 5.39
CA ASP A 206 -30.63 5.48 5.91
C ASP A 206 -30.11 5.03 7.30
N LEU A 207 -31.04 4.70 8.22
CA LEU A 207 -30.70 4.15 9.53
C LEU A 207 -29.99 2.78 9.44
N ALA A 208 -30.30 1.97 8.43
CA ALA A 208 -29.62 0.70 8.18
C ALA A 208 -28.15 0.90 7.77
N GLN A 209 -27.87 1.86 6.88
CA GLN A 209 -26.49 2.15 6.49
C GLN A 209 -25.70 2.81 7.63
N GLY A 210 -26.26 3.87 8.24
CA GLY A 210 -25.61 4.63 9.30
C GLY A 210 -25.37 3.85 10.60
N ASN A 211 -26.10 2.74 10.84
CA ASN A 211 -25.88 1.85 11.98
C ASN A 211 -25.36 0.45 11.59
N SER A 212 -24.85 0.30 10.36
CA SER A 212 -24.14 -0.92 9.94
C SER A 212 -22.86 -1.16 10.74
N GLU A 213 -22.32 -2.39 10.71
CA GLU A 213 -21.02 -2.69 11.33
C GLU A 213 -19.91 -1.78 10.76
N HIS A 214 -19.93 -1.57 9.44
CA HIS A 214 -18.97 -0.75 8.71
C HIS A 214 -18.94 0.72 9.14
N SER A 215 -20.08 1.29 9.56
CA SER A 215 -20.18 2.71 9.95
C SER A 215 -20.05 2.95 11.46
N ARG A 216 -20.41 1.97 12.30
CA ARG A 216 -20.41 2.14 13.77
C ARG A 216 -19.34 1.34 14.51
N HIS A 217 -18.68 0.40 13.85
CA HIS A 217 -17.64 -0.44 14.44
C HIS A 217 -18.12 -1.13 15.74
N TRP A 218 -19.34 -1.69 15.69
CA TRP A 218 -20.03 -2.26 16.86
C TRP A 218 -19.16 -3.27 17.61
N PHE A 219 -18.42 -4.11 16.90
CA PHE A 219 -17.53 -5.10 17.49
C PHE A 219 -16.35 -4.46 18.24
N PHE A 220 -15.83 -3.33 17.77
CA PHE A 220 -14.74 -2.60 18.43
C PHE A 220 -15.20 -1.78 19.65
N GLY A 221 -16.39 -1.19 19.55
CA GLY A 221 -17.03 -0.41 20.62
C GLY A 221 -17.83 -1.25 21.62
N GLY A 222 -18.13 -2.51 21.30
CA GLY A 222 -19.02 -3.38 22.05
C GLY A 222 -18.43 -3.94 23.34
N LYS A 223 -19.32 -4.41 24.23
CA LYS A 223 -18.91 -5.16 25.42
C LYS A 223 -18.49 -6.56 24.99
N VAL A 224 -17.27 -6.96 25.36
CA VAL A 224 -16.70 -8.26 25.02
C VAL A 224 -16.85 -9.23 26.21
N VAL A 225 -17.33 -10.44 25.95
CA VAL A 225 -17.41 -11.53 26.93
C VAL A 225 -16.71 -12.75 26.33
N ILE A 226 -15.64 -13.24 26.95
CA ILE A 226 -14.85 -14.37 26.42
C ILE A 226 -14.86 -15.49 27.45
N ASP A 227 -15.21 -16.70 27.01
CA ASP A 227 -15.24 -17.92 27.84
C ASP A 227 -16.17 -17.82 29.07
N GLY A 228 -17.11 -16.86 29.05
CA GLY A 228 -18.05 -16.55 30.14
C GLY A 228 -17.62 -15.38 31.04
N GLU A 229 -16.42 -14.83 30.86
CA GLU A 229 -15.89 -13.71 31.64
C GLU A 229 -16.07 -12.37 30.90
N ASP A 230 -16.51 -11.35 31.64
CA ASP A 230 -16.57 -9.97 31.16
C ASP A 230 -15.15 -9.42 30.98
N MET A 231 -14.78 -9.03 29.76
CA MET A 231 -13.46 -8.46 29.49
C MET A 231 -13.38 -6.98 29.96
N PRO A 232 -12.25 -6.54 30.54
CA PRO A 232 -12.15 -5.24 31.21
C PRO A 232 -12.13 -4.04 30.25
N LEU A 233 -11.74 -4.25 28.99
CA LEU A 233 -11.62 -3.21 27.96
C LEU A 233 -12.27 -3.67 26.65
N THR A 234 -12.82 -2.74 25.88
CA THR A 234 -13.20 -3.00 24.47
C THR A 234 -11.97 -2.97 23.56
N LEU A 235 -12.09 -3.47 22.32
CA LEU A 235 -10.97 -3.40 21.35
C LEU A 235 -10.55 -1.95 21.06
N PHE A 236 -11.52 -1.01 20.91
CA PHE A 236 -11.18 0.41 20.80
C PHE A 236 -10.44 0.95 22.03
N GLN A 237 -10.75 0.47 23.24
CA GLN A 237 -10.03 0.90 24.43
C GLN A 237 -8.59 0.37 24.45
N TRP A 238 -8.35 -0.88 24.01
CA TRP A 238 -6.99 -1.40 23.80
C TRP A 238 -6.21 -0.61 22.75
N VAL A 239 -6.81 -0.30 21.60
CA VAL A 239 -6.17 0.47 20.52
C VAL A 239 -5.85 1.90 20.94
N LYS A 240 -6.75 2.57 21.67
CA LYS A 240 -6.57 3.95 22.14
C LYS A 240 -5.69 4.07 23.39
N ARG A 241 -5.41 2.97 24.10
CA ARG A 241 -4.64 2.98 25.36
C ARG A 241 -3.21 3.52 25.22
N PRO A 242 -2.38 3.12 24.24
CA PRO A 242 -1.01 3.64 24.12
C PRO A 242 -0.98 5.16 23.91
N LEU A 243 -1.91 5.69 23.12
CA LEU A 243 -2.04 7.13 22.91
C LEU A 243 -2.49 7.84 24.20
N LYS A 244 -3.47 7.30 24.93
CA LYS A 244 -3.90 7.88 26.22
C LYS A 244 -2.81 7.89 27.29
N GLU A 245 -1.96 6.87 27.32
CA GLU A 245 -0.85 6.78 28.28
C GLU A 245 0.36 7.63 27.86
N ARG A 246 0.51 7.97 26.58
CA ARG A 246 1.59 8.83 26.07
C ARG A 246 1.15 9.68 24.85
N ILE A 247 1.09 11.00 25.04
CA ILE A 247 0.99 11.98 23.96
C ILE A 247 2.16 12.96 24.06
N SER A 248 2.90 13.12 22.96
CA SER A 248 3.89 14.19 22.79
C SER A 248 3.74 14.93 21.44
N ASN A 249 3.32 14.25 20.36
CA ASN A 249 3.32 14.83 19.01
C ASN A 249 2.12 14.52 18.08
N SER A 250 1.14 13.69 18.47
CA SER A 250 -0.07 13.47 17.67
C SER A 250 -1.03 14.66 17.89
N VAL A 251 -1.33 15.40 16.83
CA VAL A 251 -2.17 16.61 16.84
C VAL A 251 -3.61 16.34 16.36
N ILE A 252 -3.82 15.25 15.62
CA ILE A 252 -5.14 14.69 15.32
C ILE A 252 -5.06 13.17 15.52
N GLY A 253 -5.94 12.63 16.38
CA GLY A 253 -6.00 11.19 16.64
C GLY A 253 -7.40 10.73 17.07
N PHE A 254 -7.99 9.82 16.30
CA PHE A 254 -9.33 9.25 16.51
C PHE A 254 -10.51 10.26 16.60
N HIS A 255 -10.41 11.44 15.99
CA HIS A 255 -11.47 12.47 15.98
C HIS A 255 -11.58 13.21 14.64
N ASP A 256 -11.07 12.63 13.55
CA ASP A 256 -11.16 13.15 12.18
C ASP A 256 -10.96 11.98 11.18
N ASN A 257 -11.16 12.23 9.88
CA ASN A 257 -10.98 11.29 8.76
C ASN A 257 -9.52 10.79 8.59
N SER A 258 -8.56 11.47 9.22
CA SER A 258 -7.13 11.12 9.18
C SER A 258 -6.47 11.32 10.54
N SER A 259 -5.20 10.95 10.64
CA SER A 259 -4.34 11.26 11.77
C SER A 259 -3.24 12.21 11.35
N ALA A 260 -2.76 13.04 12.27
CA ALA A 260 -1.74 14.03 11.98
C ALA A 260 -0.70 14.15 13.11
N LEU A 261 0.57 14.28 12.72
CA LEU A 261 1.70 14.50 13.62
C LEU A 261 2.27 15.88 13.44
N ARG A 262 2.69 16.49 14.55
CA ARG A 262 3.39 17.76 14.53
C ARG A 262 4.60 17.70 13.58
N GLY A 263 4.56 18.53 12.53
CA GLY A 263 5.59 18.62 11.51
C GLY A 263 6.54 19.80 11.77
N TYR A 264 7.00 20.44 10.68
CA TYR A 264 7.97 21.53 10.74
C TYR A 264 7.59 22.72 9.86
N ALA A 265 8.11 23.89 10.25
CA ALA A 265 8.12 25.07 9.42
C ALA A 265 9.07 24.89 8.20
N HIS A 266 8.59 25.23 7.01
CA HIS A 266 9.32 25.09 5.75
C HIS A 266 8.95 26.21 4.76
N THR A 267 9.72 26.39 3.67
CA THR A 267 9.36 27.28 2.56
C THR A 267 8.36 26.58 1.66
N ALA A 268 7.12 27.02 1.66
CA ALA A 268 6.13 26.69 0.65
C ALA A 268 6.21 27.68 -0.53
N PHE A 269 5.84 27.23 -1.72
CA PHE A 269 5.78 28.05 -2.93
C PHE A 269 4.31 28.27 -3.29
N LEU A 270 3.74 29.41 -2.88
CA LEU A 270 2.30 29.68 -2.96
C LEU A 270 1.97 30.85 -3.91
N PRO A 271 0.74 30.93 -4.46
CA PRO A 271 0.30 32.08 -5.25
C PRO A 271 0.50 33.41 -4.51
N SER A 272 0.95 34.44 -5.24
CA SER A 272 1.23 35.75 -4.66
C SER A 272 -0.01 36.61 -4.44
N GLY A 273 -1.03 36.43 -5.28
CA GLY A 273 -2.31 37.15 -5.31
C GLY A 273 -3.53 36.24 -5.10
N SER A 274 -4.59 36.43 -5.88
CA SER A 274 -5.83 35.63 -5.74
C SER A 274 -5.64 34.20 -6.23
N VAL A 275 -6.07 33.22 -5.42
CA VAL A 275 -6.14 31.79 -5.78
C VAL A 275 -7.20 31.49 -6.86
N ALA A 276 -8.12 32.43 -7.11
CA ALA A 276 -9.15 32.32 -8.15
C ALA A 276 -8.72 32.89 -9.51
N GLN A 277 -7.46 33.33 -9.67
CA GLN A 277 -6.92 33.90 -10.93
C GLN A 277 -5.49 33.43 -11.20
N PRO A 278 -4.96 33.58 -12.43
CA PRO A 278 -3.53 33.38 -12.70
C PRO A 278 -2.67 34.30 -11.82
N SER A 279 -1.65 33.75 -11.18
CA SER A 279 -0.77 34.48 -10.27
C SER A 279 0.66 33.95 -10.34
N ALA A 280 1.65 34.83 -10.17
CA ALA A 280 3.02 34.41 -9.93
C ALA A 280 3.11 33.76 -8.54
N PHE A 281 3.94 32.72 -8.41
CA PHE A 281 4.25 32.13 -7.11
C PHE A 281 5.26 32.99 -6.34
N LYS A 282 5.25 32.87 -5.01
CA LYS A 282 6.24 33.43 -4.09
C LYS A 282 6.59 32.41 -3.02
N GLU A 283 7.81 32.51 -2.51
CA GLU A 283 8.22 31.79 -1.30
C GLU A 283 7.53 32.38 -0.08
N VAL A 284 6.98 31.51 0.77
CA VAL A 284 6.41 31.87 2.07
C VAL A 284 6.75 30.78 3.08
N THR A 285 7.03 31.15 4.32
CA THR A 285 7.08 30.16 5.40
C THR A 285 5.66 29.65 5.68
N ARG A 286 5.54 28.33 5.77
CA ARG A 286 4.36 27.62 6.23
C ARG A 286 4.76 26.60 7.29
N ASP A 287 3.81 26.27 8.15
CA ASP A 287 4.00 25.37 9.27
C ASP A 287 2.99 24.25 9.11
N PHE A 288 3.44 23.14 8.52
CA PHE A 288 2.57 22.03 8.18
C PHE A 288 2.87 20.80 9.03
N ASP A 289 1.81 20.11 9.40
CA ASP A 289 1.82 18.82 10.07
C ASP A 289 1.74 17.68 9.05
N ILE A 290 2.24 16.49 9.40
CA ILE A 290 2.29 15.32 8.51
C ILE A 290 1.05 14.46 8.75
N THR A 291 0.30 14.14 7.70
CA THR A 291 -0.94 13.34 7.80
C THR A 291 -0.75 11.90 7.31
N LEU A 292 -1.51 10.97 7.89
CA LEU A 292 -1.62 9.57 7.42
C LEU A 292 -3.07 9.09 7.50
N THR A 293 -3.64 8.74 6.34
CA THR A 293 -4.89 7.97 6.22
C THR A 293 -4.57 6.57 5.69
N VAL A 294 -5.21 5.53 6.21
CA VAL A 294 -5.17 4.17 5.64
C VAL A 294 -6.54 3.52 5.71
N GLU A 295 -6.92 2.87 4.62
CA GLU A 295 -8.26 2.44 4.26
C GLU A 295 -8.24 1.06 3.58
N THR A 296 -9.38 0.37 3.52
CA THR A 296 -9.49 -0.90 2.78
C THR A 296 -10.79 -1.02 1.98
N HIS A 297 -10.74 -1.72 0.85
CA HIS A 297 -11.85 -1.81 -0.11
C HIS A 297 -12.20 -3.26 -0.53
N ASN A 298 -12.14 -4.15 0.46
CA ASN A 298 -12.02 -5.61 0.32
C ASN A 298 -13.16 -6.29 -0.46
N PHE A 299 -14.43 -5.98 -0.15
CA PHE A 299 -15.58 -6.67 -0.76
C PHE A 299 -15.77 -6.29 -2.24
N PRO A 300 -15.86 -5.00 -2.63
CA PRO A 300 -15.99 -4.63 -4.04
C PRO A 300 -14.80 -5.09 -4.89
N CYS A 301 -13.58 -5.09 -4.32
CA CYS A 301 -12.39 -5.66 -4.98
C CYS A 301 -12.47 -7.16 -5.24
N GLY A 302 -13.33 -7.90 -4.53
CA GLY A 302 -13.62 -9.31 -4.80
C GLY A 302 -14.63 -9.53 -5.93
N ILE A 303 -15.47 -8.54 -6.25
CA ILE A 303 -16.53 -8.63 -7.27
C ILE A 303 -16.07 -8.01 -8.60
N ALA A 304 -15.65 -6.74 -8.56
CA ALA A 304 -15.20 -5.95 -9.71
C ALA A 304 -13.85 -5.29 -9.35
N PRO A 305 -12.71 -5.99 -9.52
CA PRO A 305 -11.49 -5.64 -8.82
C PRO A 305 -10.87 -4.30 -9.23
N PHE A 306 -10.97 -3.93 -10.52
CA PHE A 306 -10.44 -2.66 -11.04
C PHE A 306 -11.20 -1.45 -10.46
N PRO A 307 -12.52 -1.28 -10.66
CA PRO A 307 -13.25 -0.13 -10.11
C PRO A 307 -13.34 -0.15 -8.58
N GLY A 308 -13.30 -1.33 -7.95
CA GLY A 308 -13.18 -1.44 -6.50
C GLY A 308 -11.88 -0.84 -5.97
N ALA A 309 -10.76 -1.00 -6.70
CA ALA A 309 -9.48 -0.44 -6.30
C ALA A 309 -9.32 1.05 -6.68
N GLU A 310 -9.92 1.49 -7.79
CA GLU A 310 -10.06 2.92 -8.11
C GLU A 310 -10.75 3.66 -6.96
N THR A 311 -11.91 3.16 -6.52
CA THR A 311 -12.71 3.80 -5.46
C THR A 311 -12.12 3.61 -4.06
N GLY A 312 -11.40 2.52 -3.81
CA GLY A 312 -10.57 2.37 -2.61
C GLY A 312 -9.44 3.41 -2.53
N ALA A 313 -8.83 3.79 -3.65
CA ALA A 313 -7.87 4.89 -3.69
C ALA A 313 -8.58 6.26 -3.58
N GLY A 314 -9.66 6.47 -4.34
CA GLY A 314 -10.41 7.72 -4.38
C GLY A 314 -11.08 8.12 -3.06
N GLY A 315 -11.68 7.16 -2.33
CA GLY A 315 -12.24 7.39 -0.99
C GLY A 315 -11.17 7.85 -0.01
N ARG A 316 -10.06 7.12 0.06
CA ARG A 316 -8.92 7.46 0.92
C ARG A 316 -8.27 8.81 0.56
N ILE A 317 -8.29 9.22 -0.71
CA ILE A 317 -7.91 10.59 -1.11
C ILE A 317 -8.87 11.63 -0.51
N ARG A 318 -10.18 11.39 -0.55
CA ARG A 318 -11.20 12.28 0.04
C ARG A 318 -11.05 12.40 1.56
N ASP A 319 -10.79 11.30 2.25
CA ASP A 319 -10.50 11.31 3.70
C ASP A 319 -9.27 12.16 4.02
N GLY A 320 -8.18 11.96 3.26
CA GLY A 320 -6.96 12.75 3.39
C GLY A 320 -7.23 14.24 3.20
N GLU A 321 -7.75 14.65 2.05
CA GLU A 321 -8.01 16.08 1.77
C GLU A 321 -9.07 16.71 2.70
N SER A 322 -9.99 15.92 3.28
CA SER A 322 -11.04 16.39 4.20
C SER A 322 -10.62 16.42 5.67
N THR A 323 -9.33 16.26 5.98
CA THR A 323 -8.81 16.39 7.35
C THR A 323 -8.79 17.87 7.79
N GLY A 324 -9.25 18.16 9.00
CA GLY A 324 -9.38 19.53 9.51
C GLY A 324 -10.25 20.39 8.59
N LYS A 325 -9.80 21.61 8.29
CA LYS A 325 -10.42 22.52 7.30
C LYS A 325 -9.89 22.32 5.87
N GLY A 326 -9.28 21.18 5.60
CA GLY A 326 -8.65 20.83 4.33
C GLY A 326 -7.16 20.47 4.49
N SER A 327 -6.71 19.44 3.78
CA SER A 327 -5.29 19.05 3.71
C SER A 327 -4.80 18.80 2.28
N LEU A 328 -3.49 18.55 2.15
CA LEU A 328 -2.81 18.25 0.89
C LEU A 328 -2.33 16.80 0.89
N VAL A 329 -2.85 15.98 -0.02
CA VAL A 329 -2.31 14.63 -0.29
C VAL A 329 -0.99 14.73 -1.06
N VAL A 330 -0.02 13.86 -0.76
CA VAL A 330 1.34 13.92 -1.36
C VAL A 330 1.79 12.60 -1.97
N ALA A 331 1.52 11.46 -1.33
CA ALA A 331 1.92 10.15 -1.86
C ALA A 331 1.14 8.97 -1.28
N ALA A 332 0.92 7.94 -2.09
CA ALA A 332 0.17 6.74 -1.73
C ALA A 332 1.04 5.55 -1.29
N VAL A 333 0.38 4.66 -0.56
CA VAL A 333 0.82 3.32 -0.14
C VAL A 333 -0.25 2.31 -0.57
N ALA A 334 0.11 1.08 -0.92
CA ALA A 334 -0.89 0.05 -1.21
C ALA A 334 -0.54 -1.35 -0.69
N GLY A 335 -1.57 -2.13 -0.33
CA GLY A 335 -1.45 -3.50 0.13
C GLY A 335 -2.41 -4.44 -0.61
N TYR A 336 -1.94 -5.63 -0.99
CA TYR A 336 -2.77 -6.62 -1.71
C TYR A 336 -2.60 -8.04 -1.15
N ALA A 337 -3.66 -8.63 -0.57
CA ALA A 337 -3.70 -10.05 -0.21
C ALA A 337 -4.76 -10.80 -1.03
N THR A 338 -4.41 -11.99 -1.53
CA THR A 338 -5.28 -12.80 -2.39
C THR A 338 -5.04 -14.30 -2.20
N GLY A 339 -5.91 -15.15 -2.76
CA GLY A 339 -5.75 -16.61 -2.74
C GLY A 339 -4.61 -17.14 -3.61
N ASN A 340 -4.63 -18.44 -3.91
CA ASN A 340 -3.66 -19.05 -4.82
C ASN A 340 -3.83 -18.52 -6.25
N LEU A 341 -2.73 -18.11 -6.89
CA LEU A 341 -2.77 -17.38 -8.16
C LEU A 341 -3.03 -18.31 -9.35
N HIS A 342 -2.47 -19.52 -9.33
CA HIS A 342 -2.58 -20.51 -10.42
C HIS A 342 -2.19 -19.92 -11.79
N ILE A 343 -1.04 -19.23 -11.85
CA ILE A 343 -0.59 -18.53 -13.06
C ILE A 343 -0.49 -19.53 -14.24
N PRO A 344 -1.21 -19.29 -15.37
CA PRO A 344 -1.22 -20.23 -16.49
C PRO A 344 0.18 -20.54 -17.03
N GLY A 345 0.54 -21.82 -17.04
CA GLY A 345 1.86 -22.30 -17.48
C GLY A 345 2.98 -22.16 -16.44
N TYR A 346 2.72 -21.61 -15.25
CA TYR A 346 3.71 -21.36 -14.21
C TYR A 346 3.27 -21.97 -12.87
N LYS A 347 3.15 -23.31 -12.83
CA LYS A 347 2.70 -24.06 -11.66
C LYS A 347 3.64 -23.89 -10.46
N MET A 348 3.05 -23.81 -9.27
CA MET A 348 3.72 -23.81 -7.97
C MET A 348 3.31 -25.02 -7.13
N PRO A 349 4.24 -25.69 -6.42
CA PRO A 349 3.92 -26.90 -5.64
C PRO A 349 3.06 -26.64 -4.39
N TRP A 350 2.90 -25.38 -3.96
CA TRP A 350 2.04 -24.98 -2.83
C TRP A 350 0.64 -24.47 -3.24
N GLU A 351 0.31 -24.45 -4.54
CA GLU A 351 -0.99 -24.00 -5.03
C GLU A 351 -1.94 -25.19 -5.27
N PHE A 352 -2.94 -25.34 -4.40
CA PHE A 352 -3.87 -26.47 -4.38
C PHE A 352 -4.86 -26.46 -5.57
N GLU A 353 -4.70 -27.36 -6.56
CA GLU A 353 -5.52 -27.39 -7.80
C GLU A 353 -7.00 -27.82 -7.59
N ASP A 354 -7.30 -28.47 -6.47
CA ASP A 354 -8.66 -28.87 -6.11
C ASP A 354 -9.52 -27.68 -5.65
N PHE A 355 -8.89 -26.61 -5.15
CA PHE A 355 -9.58 -25.42 -4.66
C PHE A 355 -10.43 -24.77 -5.75
N LYS A 356 -11.72 -24.55 -5.44
CA LYS A 356 -12.65 -23.82 -6.31
C LYS A 356 -13.01 -22.47 -5.69
N TYR A 357 -13.49 -21.58 -6.54
CA TYR A 357 -13.87 -20.20 -6.25
C TYR A 357 -15.33 -19.97 -6.70
N PRO A 358 -16.09 -19.09 -6.04
CA PRO A 358 -17.50 -18.86 -6.37
C PRO A 358 -17.61 -18.03 -7.66
N SER A 359 -18.65 -18.28 -8.46
CA SER A 359 -18.81 -17.70 -9.80
C SER A 359 -19.17 -16.21 -9.82
N ASN A 360 -19.53 -15.62 -8.68
CA ASN A 360 -19.78 -14.18 -8.54
C ASN A 360 -18.51 -13.37 -8.18
N MET A 361 -17.44 -14.02 -7.71
CA MET A 361 -16.17 -13.36 -7.38
C MET A 361 -15.10 -13.53 -8.47
N ALA A 362 -14.18 -12.59 -8.56
CA ALA A 362 -13.02 -12.66 -9.46
C ALA A 362 -11.97 -13.67 -8.94
N PRO A 363 -11.30 -14.45 -9.82
CA PRO A 363 -10.21 -15.35 -9.40
C PRO A 363 -9.01 -14.59 -8.80
N PRO A 364 -8.24 -15.20 -7.87
CA PRO A 364 -7.16 -14.51 -7.15
C PRO A 364 -6.12 -13.77 -8.00
N LEU A 365 -5.73 -14.34 -9.15
CA LEU A 365 -4.83 -13.71 -10.11
C LEU A 365 -5.45 -12.48 -10.78
N GLN A 366 -6.74 -12.56 -11.15
CA GLN A 366 -7.45 -11.43 -11.74
C GLN A 366 -7.54 -10.29 -10.73
N VAL A 367 -7.89 -10.60 -9.47
CA VAL A 367 -7.91 -9.63 -8.36
C VAL A 367 -6.57 -8.91 -8.22
N LEU A 368 -5.44 -9.62 -8.18
CA LEU A 368 -4.13 -9.00 -8.01
C LEU A 368 -3.75 -8.09 -9.19
N ILE A 369 -4.04 -8.54 -10.43
CA ILE A 369 -3.77 -7.75 -11.64
C ILE A 369 -4.63 -6.49 -11.63
N ASP A 370 -5.94 -6.64 -11.48
CA ASP A 370 -6.90 -5.56 -11.67
C ASP A 370 -6.97 -4.60 -10.50
N CYS A 371 -6.84 -5.05 -9.24
CA CYS A 371 -6.75 -4.13 -8.10
C CYS A 371 -5.50 -3.27 -8.21
N SER A 372 -4.35 -3.88 -8.55
CA SER A 372 -3.13 -3.09 -8.72
C SER A 372 -3.17 -2.19 -9.95
N ASN A 373 -3.88 -2.57 -11.02
CA ASN A 373 -4.12 -1.70 -12.17
C ASN A 373 -5.03 -0.52 -11.80
N GLY A 374 -6.18 -0.74 -11.17
CA GLY A 374 -7.14 0.30 -10.81
C GLY A 374 -6.58 1.33 -9.82
N ALA A 375 -5.90 0.88 -8.77
CA ALA A 375 -5.23 1.79 -7.83
C ALA A 375 -4.12 2.62 -8.49
N SER A 376 -3.39 2.03 -9.44
CA SER A 376 -2.32 2.72 -10.18
C SER A 376 -2.88 3.70 -11.20
N ASP A 377 -3.92 3.31 -11.93
CA ASP A 377 -4.57 4.14 -12.93
C ASP A 377 -5.24 5.37 -12.29
N TYR A 378 -5.95 5.20 -11.16
CA TYR A 378 -6.53 6.30 -10.40
C TYR A 378 -5.44 7.25 -9.86
N GLY A 379 -4.41 6.71 -9.20
CA GLY A 379 -3.27 7.50 -8.69
C GLY A 379 -2.52 8.26 -9.79
N ASN A 380 -2.28 7.63 -10.94
CA ASN A 380 -1.61 8.24 -12.09
C ASN A 380 -2.46 9.39 -12.70
N LYS A 381 -3.78 9.21 -12.83
CA LYS A 381 -4.70 10.23 -13.38
C LYS A 381 -4.92 11.41 -12.42
N PHE A 382 -4.99 11.13 -11.12
CA PHE A 382 -5.08 12.14 -10.07
C PHE A 382 -3.73 12.87 -9.85
N GLY A 383 -2.60 12.19 -10.07
CA GLY A 383 -1.28 12.73 -9.76
C GLY A 383 -0.84 12.49 -8.31
N GLU A 384 -1.20 11.34 -7.73
CA GLU A 384 -0.67 10.87 -6.44
C GLU A 384 0.29 9.68 -6.70
N PRO A 385 1.59 9.84 -6.41
CA PRO A 385 2.59 8.80 -6.64
C PRO A 385 2.48 7.69 -5.60
N LEU A 386 2.51 6.43 -6.02
CA LEU A 386 2.47 5.27 -5.11
C LEU A 386 3.90 4.84 -4.79
N ILE A 387 4.34 5.04 -3.54
CA ILE A 387 5.77 5.00 -3.16
C ILE A 387 6.15 3.88 -2.16
N CYS A 388 5.18 3.21 -1.53
CA CYS A 388 5.40 2.07 -0.63
C CYS A 388 4.30 1.01 -0.81
N GLY A 389 4.52 -0.21 -0.30
CA GLY A 389 3.47 -1.22 -0.27
C GLY A 389 3.92 -2.65 0.02
N TRP A 390 2.94 -3.55 0.16
CA TRP A 390 3.15 -4.98 0.41
C TRP A 390 2.20 -5.83 -0.44
N THR A 391 2.51 -7.11 -0.63
CA THR A 391 1.56 -8.06 -1.24
C THR A 391 1.82 -9.50 -0.83
N ARG A 392 0.77 -10.30 -0.73
CA ARG A 392 0.79 -11.68 -0.26
C ARG A 392 -0.22 -12.53 -1.02
N SER A 393 0.12 -13.80 -1.27
CA SER A 393 -0.83 -14.82 -1.70
C SER A 393 -0.76 -16.02 -0.77
N CYS A 394 -1.90 -16.62 -0.43
CA CYS A 394 -1.97 -17.87 0.32
C CYS A 394 -3.37 -18.49 0.24
N GLY A 395 -3.44 -19.76 -0.17
CA GLY A 395 -4.60 -20.64 0.04
C GLY A 395 -4.11 -22.01 0.50
N MET A 396 -4.54 -22.46 1.68
CA MET A 396 -4.06 -23.70 2.30
C MET A 396 -5.20 -24.43 3.02
N ARG A 397 -5.12 -25.77 3.12
CA ARG A 397 -5.99 -26.57 3.99
C ARG A 397 -5.18 -27.09 5.17
N LEU A 398 -5.67 -26.85 6.38
CA LEU A 398 -5.04 -27.25 7.62
C LEU A 398 -5.25 -28.74 7.93
N PRO A 399 -4.46 -29.35 8.84
CA PRO A 399 -4.70 -30.70 9.35
C PRO A 399 -6.09 -30.90 9.98
N SER A 400 -6.73 -29.83 10.43
CA SER A 400 -8.13 -29.82 10.92
C SER A 400 -9.18 -29.93 9.80
N GLY A 401 -8.77 -29.96 8.53
CA GLY A 401 -9.63 -29.90 7.35
C GLY A 401 -10.07 -28.49 6.95
N GLU A 402 -9.76 -27.48 7.75
CA GLU A 402 -10.22 -26.08 7.58
C GLU A 402 -9.41 -25.38 6.46
N ARG A 403 -10.11 -24.75 5.50
CA ARG A 403 -9.50 -23.96 4.41
C ARG A 403 -9.32 -22.51 4.84
N PHE A 404 -8.07 -22.03 4.79
CA PHE A 404 -7.72 -20.62 4.97
C PHE A 404 -7.20 -20.03 3.67
N GLU A 405 -7.83 -18.94 3.21
CA GLU A 405 -7.51 -18.28 1.94
C GLU A 405 -8.16 -16.89 1.86
N TRP A 406 -7.44 -15.91 1.28
CA TRP A 406 -8.00 -14.59 0.93
C TRP A 406 -8.85 -14.67 -0.36
N VAL A 407 -9.97 -15.41 -0.30
CA VAL A 407 -10.97 -15.46 -1.38
C VAL A 407 -11.75 -14.14 -1.45
N LYS A 408 -12.14 -13.59 -0.29
CA LYS A 408 -12.37 -12.16 -0.14
C LYS A 408 -10.99 -11.51 0.02
N PRO A 409 -10.55 -10.69 -0.96
CA PRO A 409 -9.19 -10.19 -0.97
C PRO A 409 -9.01 -9.03 -0.01
N ILE A 410 -7.76 -8.69 0.28
CA ILE A 410 -7.42 -7.40 0.89
C ILE A 410 -6.96 -6.47 -0.22
N MET A 411 -7.62 -5.33 -0.34
CA MET A 411 -7.10 -4.16 -1.05
C MET A 411 -7.01 -3.05 -0.01
N LEU A 412 -5.79 -2.63 0.30
CA LEU A 412 -5.49 -1.56 1.25
C LEU A 412 -4.91 -0.38 0.47
N SER A 413 -5.41 0.84 0.75
CA SER A 413 -4.82 2.09 0.27
C SER A 413 -4.43 2.93 1.47
N GLY A 414 -3.22 3.48 1.46
CA GLY A 414 -2.75 4.48 2.42
C GLY A 414 -2.29 5.74 1.70
N GLY A 415 -2.21 6.86 2.41
CA GLY A 415 -1.79 8.14 1.88
C GLY A 415 -1.04 8.94 2.94
N LEU A 416 0.19 9.33 2.62
CA LEU A 416 0.91 10.39 3.32
C LEU A 416 0.54 11.74 2.72
N GLY A 417 0.26 12.70 3.58
CA GLY A 417 -0.04 14.08 3.21
C GLY A 417 0.56 15.09 4.17
N GLN A 418 0.10 16.32 4.05
CA GLN A 418 0.44 17.41 4.96
C GLN A 418 -0.71 18.43 5.07
N MET A 419 -0.85 19.07 6.24
CA MET A 419 -1.90 20.06 6.50
C MET A 419 -1.37 21.31 7.20
N ASP A 420 -1.98 22.47 6.98
CA ASP A 420 -1.63 23.70 7.71
C ASP A 420 -1.99 23.55 9.19
N HIS A 421 -1.04 23.81 10.09
CA HIS A 421 -1.26 23.74 11.54
C HIS A 421 -2.41 24.66 12.00
N GLY A 422 -2.68 25.76 11.27
CA GLY A 422 -3.82 26.65 11.51
C GLY A 422 -5.18 26.07 11.09
N HIS A 423 -5.22 24.92 10.42
CA HIS A 423 -6.43 24.27 9.88
C HIS A 423 -6.81 22.97 10.60
N LEU A 424 -6.15 22.63 11.71
CA LEU A 424 -6.38 21.39 12.48
C LEU A 424 -7.83 21.20 12.97
N VAL A 425 -8.50 22.28 13.39
CA VAL A 425 -9.79 22.20 14.10
C VAL A 425 -10.95 22.47 13.14
N LYS A 426 -11.80 21.46 12.91
CA LYS A 426 -13.13 21.63 12.30
C LYS A 426 -14.03 22.45 13.25
N GLU A 427 -14.81 23.38 12.70
CA GLU A 427 -15.77 24.15 13.49
C GLU A 427 -17.09 23.38 13.65
N ASP A 428 -17.67 23.45 14.86
CA ASP A 428 -19.04 22.97 15.12
C ASP A 428 -20.05 23.73 14.24
N PRO A 429 -21.10 23.06 13.73
CA PRO A 429 -22.11 23.71 12.90
C PRO A 429 -22.90 24.78 13.67
N GLN A 430 -23.05 25.96 13.08
CA GLN A 430 -23.78 27.10 13.64
C GLN A 430 -24.95 27.53 12.76
N ALA A 431 -26.05 27.93 13.39
CA ALA A 431 -27.27 28.34 12.71
C ALA A 431 -27.02 29.42 11.63
N GLY A 432 -27.52 29.18 10.42
CA GLY A 432 -27.33 30.06 9.27
C GLY A 432 -26.09 29.80 8.41
N GLN A 433 -25.17 28.91 8.82
CA GLN A 433 -24.13 28.38 7.93
C GLN A 433 -24.75 27.57 6.78
N LEU A 434 -24.08 27.56 5.63
CA LEU A 434 -24.51 26.86 4.43
C LEU A 434 -24.06 25.39 4.47
N VAL A 435 -24.97 24.48 4.14
CA VAL A 435 -24.68 23.05 3.96
C VAL A 435 -24.49 22.78 2.46
N VAL A 436 -23.28 22.37 2.08
CA VAL A 436 -22.84 22.31 0.68
C VAL A 436 -22.34 20.92 0.32
N LYS A 437 -22.62 20.47 -0.91
CA LYS A 437 -21.95 19.33 -1.55
C LYS A 437 -21.06 19.81 -2.69
N ILE A 438 -19.87 19.26 -2.83
CA ILE A 438 -18.90 19.60 -3.89
C ILE A 438 -18.43 18.33 -4.61
N GLY A 439 -18.30 18.39 -5.94
CA GLY A 439 -17.69 17.34 -6.74
C GLY A 439 -18.60 16.80 -7.86
N GLY A 440 -18.41 15.54 -8.21
CA GLY A 440 -19.10 14.88 -9.32
C GLY A 440 -20.63 14.80 -9.15
N PRO A 441 -21.40 14.74 -10.26
CA PRO A 441 -22.84 14.58 -10.20
C PRO A 441 -23.23 13.19 -9.68
N ALA A 442 -24.39 13.09 -9.03
CA ALA A 442 -24.90 11.85 -8.46
C ALA A 442 -25.28 10.82 -9.54
N TYR A 443 -24.88 9.57 -9.35
CA TYR A 443 -25.23 8.42 -10.17
C TYR A 443 -25.65 7.25 -9.28
N ARG A 444 -26.40 6.29 -9.83
CA ARG A 444 -26.86 5.08 -9.15
C ARG A 444 -25.72 4.07 -8.94
N ILE A 445 -24.88 4.32 -7.93
CA ILE A 445 -23.67 3.54 -7.58
C ILE A 445 -23.72 3.18 -6.09
N GLY A 446 -23.29 1.97 -5.71
CA GLY A 446 -23.03 1.62 -4.32
C GLY A 446 -24.26 1.65 -3.39
N VAL A 447 -25.47 1.48 -3.93
CA VAL A 447 -26.71 1.57 -3.14
C VAL A 447 -26.75 0.41 -2.14
N GLY A 448 -26.47 0.70 -0.86
CA GLY A 448 -26.41 -0.28 0.21
C GLY A 448 -25.03 -0.95 0.42
N GLY A 449 -23.94 -0.34 -0.07
CA GLY A 449 -22.58 -0.90 0.04
C GLY A 449 -22.11 -1.16 1.47
N GLY A 450 -22.41 -0.25 2.42
CA GLY A 450 -22.14 -0.45 3.86
C GLY A 450 -22.76 -1.73 4.43
N ALA A 451 -24.04 -1.99 4.17
CA ALA A 451 -24.70 -3.23 4.57
C ALA A 451 -24.13 -4.47 3.85
N ALA A 452 -23.92 -4.40 2.54
CA ALA A 452 -23.40 -5.53 1.74
C ALA A 452 -21.96 -5.95 2.17
N SER A 453 -21.08 -4.99 2.44
CA SER A 453 -19.71 -5.24 2.88
C SER A 453 -19.62 -5.91 4.26
N SER A 454 -20.64 -5.73 5.10
CA SER A 454 -20.76 -6.28 6.45
C SER A 454 -21.08 -7.80 6.47
N MET A 455 -21.44 -8.39 5.33
CA MET A 455 -21.81 -9.81 5.20
C MET A 455 -20.65 -10.71 4.70
N VAL A 456 -20.82 -12.03 4.85
CA VAL A 456 -19.90 -13.05 4.30
C VAL A 456 -20.07 -13.11 2.79
N ALA A 457 -18.96 -13.10 2.04
CA ALA A 457 -19.02 -13.09 0.57
C ALA A 457 -19.61 -14.41 0.03
N GLY A 458 -20.50 -14.30 -0.96
CA GLY A 458 -21.16 -15.45 -1.59
C GLY A 458 -22.52 -15.87 -1.00
N ASP A 459 -22.98 -15.25 0.09
CA ASP A 459 -24.36 -15.41 0.61
C ASP A 459 -25.37 -14.41 -0.05
N ASN A 460 -24.91 -13.58 -1.00
CA ASN A 460 -25.68 -12.51 -1.66
C ASN A 460 -26.56 -12.97 -2.84
N GLN A 461 -27.58 -12.18 -3.17
CA GLN A 461 -28.32 -12.26 -4.44
C GLN A 461 -27.57 -11.53 -5.57
N GLU A 462 -27.74 -11.97 -6.82
CA GLU A 462 -27.03 -11.37 -7.99
C GLU A 462 -27.25 -9.85 -8.14
N GLU A 463 -28.41 -9.33 -7.73
CA GLU A 463 -28.74 -7.89 -7.76
C GLU A 463 -27.86 -7.07 -6.77
N LEU A 464 -27.51 -7.63 -5.61
CA LEU A 464 -26.62 -6.99 -4.65
C LEU A 464 -25.17 -6.92 -5.17
N ASP A 465 -24.75 -7.90 -5.96
CA ASP A 465 -23.41 -7.91 -6.56
C ASP A 465 -23.29 -6.88 -7.71
N PHE A 466 -24.39 -6.48 -8.36
CA PHE A 466 -24.42 -5.31 -9.25
C PHE A 466 -24.35 -3.99 -8.48
N ASN A 467 -25.05 -3.86 -7.36
CA ASN A 467 -24.96 -2.66 -6.51
C ASN A 467 -23.56 -2.46 -5.91
N ALA A 468 -22.76 -3.52 -5.80
CA ALA A 468 -21.36 -3.47 -5.39
C ALA A 468 -20.39 -2.96 -6.47
N VAL A 469 -20.85 -2.76 -7.72
CA VAL A 469 -20.02 -2.22 -8.81
C VAL A 469 -19.81 -0.72 -8.61
N GLN A 470 -18.55 -0.33 -8.58
CA GLN A 470 -18.10 1.03 -8.32
C GLN A 470 -17.71 1.77 -9.62
N ARG A 471 -17.50 3.09 -9.53
CA ARG A 471 -17.06 3.95 -10.65
C ARG A 471 -16.14 5.04 -10.12
N GLY A 472 -14.84 4.95 -10.44
CA GLY A 472 -13.89 6.04 -10.18
C GLY A 472 -13.83 7.07 -11.32
N ASP A 473 -13.64 8.34 -10.97
CA ASP A 473 -13.38 9.45 -11.89
C ASP A 473 -12.26 10.35 -11.31
N ALA A 474 -11.04 9.81 -11.33
CA ALA A 474 -9.85 10.46 -10.76
C ALA A 474 -9.63 11.91 -11.21
N GLU A 475 -10.11 12.31 -12.40
CA GLU A 475 -10.01 13.69 -12.89
C GLU A 475 -10.92 14.64 -12.08
N MET A 476 -12.15 14.22 -11.78
CA MET A 476 -13.07 14.97 -10.93
C MET A 476 -12.51 15.10 -9.51
N GLN A 477 -11.99 14.00 -8.94
CA GLN A 477 -11.35 14.04 -7.61
C GLN A 477 -10.17 15.02 -7.60
N GLN A 478 -9.37 15.04 -8.67
CA GLN A 478 -8.25 15.96 -8.81
C GLN A 478 -8.72 17.42 -8.81
N LYS A 479 -9.79 17.74 -9.55
CA LYS A 479 -10.38 19.09 -9.54
C LYS A 479 -10.89 19.49 -8.15
N VAL A 480 -11.58 18.59 -7.44
CA VAL A 480 -12.02 18.82 -6.04
C VAL A 480 -10.82 19.10 -5.15
N ASN A 481 -9.77 18.30 -5.25
CA ASN A 481 -8.53 18.50 -4.52
C ASN A 481 -7.89 19.88 -4.80
N ARG A 482 -7.92 20.36 -6.06
CA ARG A 482 -7.44 21.71 -6.39
C ARG A 482 -8.30 22.83 -5.76
N VAL A 483 -9.61 22.62 -5.57
CA VAL A 483 -10.47 23.57 -4.82
C VAL A 483 -10.10 23.57 -3.34
N VAL A 484 -9.98 22.39 -2.70
CA VAL A 484 -9.58 22.26 -1.29
C VAL A 484 -8.20 22.90 -1.08
N ARG A 485 -7.23 22.57 -1.94
CA ARG A 485 -5.90 23.17 -1.94
C ARG A 485 -5.95 24.70 -2.07
N ALA A 486 -6.73 25.25 -3.00
CA ALA A 486 -6.87 26.70 -3.14
C ALA A 486 -7.45 27.36 -1.87
N CYS A 487 -8.34 26.66 -1.15
CA CYS A 487 -8.86 27.10 0.15
C CYS A 487 -7.79 27.05 1.25
N VAL A 488 -6.97 25.98 1.29
CA VAL A 488 -5.83 25.85 2.21
C VAL A 488 -4.76 26.92 1.95
N GLU A 489 -4.43 27.21 0.69
CA GLU A 489 -3.41 28.20 0.31
C GLU A 489 -3.75 29.64 0.76
N LEU A 490 -5.03 29.94 1.02
CA LEU A 490 -5.48 31.20 1.63
C LEU A 490 -5.09 31.35 3.12
N GLY A 491 -4.60 30.28 3.77
CA GLY A 491 -4.17 30.29 5.17
C GLY A 491 -5.30 30.72 6.12
N PRO A 492 -5.13 31.77 6.95
CA PRO A 492 -6.19 32.25 7.85
C PRO A 492 -7.48 32.75 7.16
N LYS A 493 -7.51 32.83 5.82
CA LYS A 493 -8.70 33.18 5.02
C LYS A 493 -9.35 31.97 4.34
N ASN A 494 -9.03 30.75 4.77
CA ASN A 494 -9.69 29.53 4.29
C ASN A 494 -11.21 29.63 4.56
N PRO A 495 -12.08 29.54 3.52
CA PRO A 495 -13.53 29.66 3.68
C PRO A 495 -14.19 28.41 4.28
N ILE A 496 -13.50 27.27 4.30
CA ILE A 496 -14.02 26.00 4.80
C ILE A 496 -14.05 26.04 6.32
N LEU A 497 -15.25 25.88 6.91
CA LEU A 497 -15.42 25.80 8.37
C LEU A 497 -15.30 24.36 8.86
N SER A 498 -15.86 23.43 8.08
CA SER A 498 -15.74 21.98 8.23
C SER A 498 -15.89 21.33 6.85
N ILE A 499 -15.26 20.18 6.64
CA ILE A 499 -15.33 19.37 5.42
C ILE A 499 -15.32 17.88 5.80
N HIS A 500 -16.02 17.04 5.05
CA HIS A 500 -16.07 15.60 5.26
C HIS A 500 -16.23 14.87 3.92
N ASP A 501 -15.59 13.70 3.78
CA ASP A 501 -15.74 12.86 2.59
C ASP A 501 -17.18 12.33 2.43
N GLN A 502 -17.57 11.93 1.21
CA GLN A 502 -18.68 10.98 1.04
C GLN A 502 -18.16 9.56 0.83
N GLY A 503 -18.41 8.71 1.81
CA GLY A 503 -18.12 7.28 1.80
C GLY A 503 -19.39 6.43 1.88
N ALA A 504 -19.36 5.42 2.74
CA ALA A 504 -20.44 4.47 2.95
C ALA A 504 -21.73 5.15 3.46
N GLY A 505 -22.90 4.70 2.97
CA GLY A 505 -24.18 5.34 3.27
C GLY A 505 -24.44 6.68 2.56
N GLY A 506 -23.49 7.14 1.73
CA GLY A 506 -23.72 8.22 0.76
C GLY A 506 -23.99 9.58 1.40
N SER A 507 -24.82 10.38 0.73
CA SER A 507 -25.21 11.71 1.19
C SER A 507 -25.91 11.70 2.55
N GLY A 508 -26.63 10.62 2.89
CA GLY A 508 -27.31 10.46 4.15
C GLY A 508 -26.35 10.51 5.33
N ASN A 509 -25.27 9.73 5.30
CA ASN A 509 -24.30 9.70 6.39
C ASN A 509 -23.62 11.08 6.55
N VAL A 510 -22.94 11.53 5.50
CA VAL A 510 -22.09 12.74 5.56
C VAL A 510 -22.89 14.02 5.85
N LEU A 511 -24.11 14.17 5.33
CA LEU A 511 -24.91 15.38 5.56
C LEU A 511 -25.54 15.42 6.97
N LYS A 512 -25.75 14.26 7.62
CA LYS A 512 -26.13 14.21 9.03
C LYS A 512 -24.93 14.51 9.93
N GLU A 513 -23.80 13.86 9.68
CA GLU A 513 -22.55 14.03 10.47
C GLU A 513 -22.06 15.48 10.44
N ILE A 514 -21.98 16.10 9.26
CA ILE A 514 -21.54 17.50 9.15
C ILE A 514 -22.55 18.51 9.72
N SER A 515 -23.77 18.07 10.01
CA SER A 515 -24.81 18.88 10.68
C SER A 515 -24.92 18.60 12.18
N GLU A 516 -24.16 17.65 12.73
CA GLU A 516 -24.21 17.30 14.16
C GLU A 516 -23.40 18.31 15.00
N PRO A 517 -23.93 18.82 16.14
CA PRO A 517 -25.23 18.52 16.76
C PRO A 517 -26.38 19.46 16.35
N ALA A 518 -26.12 20.47 15.51
CA ALA A 518 -27.03 21.59 15.30
C ALA A 518 -28.26 21.32 14.42
N GLY A 519 -28.25 20.28 13.58
CA GLY A 519 -29.34 20.01 12.63
C GLY A 519 -29.32 20.92 11.39
N ALA A 520 -30.10 20.56 10.38
CA ALA A 520 -30.17 21.26 9.10
C ALA A 520 -31.50 21.05 8.36
N VAL A 521 -31.90 22.02 7.55
CA VAL A 521 -32.92 21.84 6.50
C VAL A 521 -32.23 21.74 5.15
N ILE A 522 -32.46 20.63 4.44
CA ILE A 522 -31.77 20.24 3.20
C ILE A 522 -32.79 20.00 2.08
N ASP A 523 -32.50 20.46 0.86
CA ASP A 523 -33.25 20.12 -0.36
C ASP A 523 -32.33 19.35 -1.33
N LEU A 524 -32.56 18.04 -1.48
CA LEU A 524 -31.74 17.19 -2.36
C LEU A 524 -31.92 17.52 -3.85
N ARG A 525 -33.00 18.19 -4.25
CA ARG A 525 -33.23 18.51 -5.67
C ARG A 525 -32.34 19.64 -6.20
N LYS A 526 -31.57 20.27 -5.32
CA LYS A 526 -30.47 21.18 -5.70
C LYS A 526 -29.16 20.44 -6.03
N MET A 527 -29.07 19.15 -5.74
CA MET A 527 -27.89 18.35 -6.05
C MET A 527 -27.74 18.20 -7.58
N HIS A 528 -26.50 18.20 -8.07
CA HIS A 528 -26.22 17.85 -9.46
C HIS A 528 -26.46 16.35 -9.67
N VAL A 529 -27.43 16.00 -10.50
CA VAL A 529 -27.81 14.60 -10.79
C VAL A 529 -27.37 14.23 -12.20
N GLY A 530 -26.56 13.18 -12.32
CA GLY A 530 -26.04 12.64 -13.58
C GLY A 530 -26.87 11.46 -14.10
N ASP A 531 -27.58 10.74 -13.21
CA ASP A 531 -28.59 9.75 -13.55
C ASP A 531 -29.99 10.24 -13.14
N PRO A 532 -30.82 10.74 -14.08
CA PRO A 532 -32.15 11.28 -13.78
C PRO A 532 -33.17 10.22 -13.34
N SER A 533 -32.85 8.92 -13.45
CA SER A 533 -33.74 7.83 -13.00
C SER A 533 -33.68 7.56 -11.49
N MET A 534 -32.73 8.17 -10.77
CA MET A 534 -32.54 7.95 -9.34
C MET A 534 -33.76 8.37 -8.50
N SER A 535 -34.22 7.46 -7.65
CA SER A 535 -35.24 7.73 -6.62
C SER A 535 -34.72 8.71 -5.56
N PHE A 536 -35.62 9.24 -4.73
CA PHE A 536 -35.20 10.05 -3.58
C PHE A 536 -34.34 9.24 -2.60
N LEU A 537 -34.67 7.95 -2.41
CA LEU A 537 -33.88 7.03 -1.59
C LEU A 537 -32.45 6.93 -2.12
N GLU A 538 -32.29 6.69 -3.42
CA GLU A 538 -30.97 6.54 -4.04
C GLU A 538 -30.17 7.85 -4.05
N LEU A 539 -30.80 9.00 -4.25
CA LEU A 539 -30.10 10.30 -4.11
C LEU A 539 -29.64 10.57 -2.67
N TRP A 540 -30.33 10.04 -1.67
CA TRP A 540 -29.91 10.13 -0.28
C TRP A 540 -28.81 9.12 0.06
N THR A 541 -28.92 7.86 -0.38
CA THR A 541 -28.11 6.74 0.15
C THR A 541 -27.13 6.09 -0.85
N ALA A 542 -27.04 6.57 -2.09
CA ALA A 542 -26.04 6.07 -3.05
C ALA A 542 -24.64 6.56 -2.70
N GLU A 543 -23.66 5.66 -2.85
CA GLU A 543 -22.24 5.88 -2.56
C GLU A 543 -21.52 6.37 -3.83
N PHE A 544 -22.12 7.36 -4.52
CA PHE A 544 -21.52 7.97 -5.70
C PHE A 544 -20.23 8.71 -5.32
N GLN A 545 -19.26 8.67 -6.22
CA GLN A 545 -17.87 8.98 -5.94
C GLN A 545 -17.51 10.44 -6.25
N GLU A 546 -16.28 10.81 -5.86
CA GLU A 546 -15.70 12.13 -6.07
C GLU A 546 -16.56 13.28 -5.53
N ASN A 547 -17.05 13.12 -4.30
CA ASN A 547 -17.92 14.12 -3.69
C ASN A 547 -17.67 14.26 -2.18
N ASN A 548 -17.63 15.49 -1.67
CA ASN A 548 -17.46 15.83 -0.25
C ASN A 548 -18.64 16.70 0.23
N ALA A 549 -18.90 16.75 1.53
CA ALA A 549 -19.76 17.77 2.14
C ALA A 549 -18.91 18.83 2.85
N LEU A 550 -19.39 20.07 2.93
CA LEU A 550 -18.69 21.15 3.61
C LEU A 550 -19.64 22.22 4.18
N LEU A 551 -19.18 22.89 5.24
CA LEU A 551 -19.83 24.05 5.85
C LEU A 551 -19.12 25.34 5.42
N LEU A 552 -19.90 26.33 4.99
CA LEU A 552 -19.42 27.68 4.68
C LEU A 552 -20.18 28.74 5.49
N GLY A 553 -19.47 29.78 5.89
CA GLY A 553 -20.10 31.06 6.21
C GLY A 553 -20.68 31.70 4.94
N LYS A 554 -21.87 32.30 5.05
CA LYS A 554 -22.63 32.84 3.90
C LYS A 554 -21.87 33.95 3.18
N GLU A 555 -21.05 34.72 3.91
CA GLU A 555 -20.16 35.74 3.38
C GLU A 555 -19.04 35.19 2.48
N ASN A 556 -18.71 33.90 2.60
CA ASN A 556 -17.65 33.24 1.82
C ASN A 556 -18.15 32.55 0.54
N GLU A 557 -19.47 32.37 0.37
CA GLU A 557 -20.08 31.69 -0.79
C GLU A 557 -19.57 32.25 -2.13
N ALA A 558 -19.56 33.58 -2.29
CA ALA A 558 -19.11 34.25 -3.51
C ALA A 558 -17.61 34.09 -3.81
N MET A 559 -16.77 33.85 -2.79
CA MET A 559 -15.35 33.54 -2.98
C MET A 559 -15.16 32.07 -3.37
N PHE A 560 -15.87 31.16 -2.68
CA PHE A 560 -15.85 29.72 -2.96
C PHE A 560 -16.33 29.42 -4.38
N ASP A 561 -17.40 30.08 -4.82
CA ASP A 561 -17.93 30.04 -6.19
C ASP A 561 -16.87 30.36 -7.26
N GLN A 562 -16.05 31.39 -7.04
CA GLN A 562 -14.98 31.78 -7.97
C GLN A 562 -13.88 30.72 -8.04
N ILE A 563 -13.55 30.08 -6.91
CA ILE A 563 -12.57 28.99 -6.86
C ILE A 563 -13.11 27.76 -7.61
N CYS A 564 -14.34 27.34 -7.32
CA CYS A 564 -15.00 26.22 -8.00
C CYS A 564 -15.10 26.45 -9.53
N LYS A 565 -15.46 27.65 -9.96
CA LYS A 565 -15.53 28.02 -11.39
C LYS A 565 -14.17 28.00 -12.08
N ARG A 566 -13.11 28.45 -11.41
CA ARG A 566 -11.72 28.33 -11.93
C ARG A 566 -11.34 26.87 -12.14
N GLU A 567 -11.63 26.01 -11.16
CA GLU A 567 -11.23 24.60 -11.20
C GLU A 567 -12.17 23.70 -12.01
N LYS A 568 -13.29 24.25 -12.50
CA LYS A 568 -14.37 23.54 -13.20
C LYS A 568 -15.01 22.43 -12.33
N VAL A 569 -15.23 22.72 -11.05
CA VAL A 569 -15.90 21.83 -10.09
C VAL A 569 -17.34 22.29 -9.86
N PRO A 570 -18.35 21.42 -9.99
CA PRO A 570 -19.70 21.70 -9.52
C PRO A 570 -19.78 21.67 -8.00
N TYR A 571 -20.51 22.61 -7.40
CA TYR A 571 -20.92 22.57 -6.00
C TYR A 571 -22.38 23.01 -5.88
N ALA A 572 -23.08 22.54 -4.85
CA ALA A 572 -24.48 22.85 -4.61
C ALA A 572 -24.72 23.18 -3.13
N VAL A 573 -25.30 24.36 -2.88
CA VAL A 573 -25.81 24.74 -1.56
C VAL A 573 -27.17 24.06 -1.36
N LEU A 574 -27.16 22.90 -0.70
CA LEU A 574 -28.38 22.12 -0.50
C LEU A 574 -29.28 22.74 0.57
N GLY A 575 -28.69 23.28 1.62
CA GLY A 575 -29.40 23.63 2.84
C GLY A 575 -28.70 24.64 3.74
N THR A 576 -29.23 24.80 4.94
CA THR A 576 -28.68 25.65 6.00
C THR A 576 -28.81 24.97 7.36
N ILE A 577 -27.80 25.15 8.21
CA ILE A 577 -27.84 24.72 9.62
C ILE A 577 -28.95 25.47 10.36
N THR A 578 -29.74 24.76 11.16
CA THR A 578 -30.90 25.30 11.91
C THR A 578 -30.58 25.66 13.35
N GLY A 579 -29.79 24.83 14.05
CA GLY A 579 -29.55 24.97 15.50
C GLY A 579 -30.60 24.32 16.40
N ASP A 580 -31.50 23.50 15.84
CA ASP A 580 -32.59 22.80 16.55
C ASP A 580 -32.35 21.28 16.73
N GLY A 581 -31.24 20.75 16.21
CA GLY A 581 -30.86 19.34 16.30
C GLY A 581 -31.64 18.39 15.38
N GLN A 582 -32.49 18.92 14.50
CA GLN A 582 -33.28 18.16 13.53
C GLN A 582 -32.62 18.17 12.15
N VAL A 583 -32.51 17.01 11.49
CA VAL A 583 -32.24 16.95 10.05
C VAL A 583 -33.53 16.69 9.29
N VAL A 584 -33.94 17.70 8.52
CA VAL A 584 -35.16 17.71 7.72
C VAL A 584 -34.79 17.79 6.25
N VAL A 585 -35.05 16.73 5.49
CA VAL A 585 -34.72 16.64 4.06
C VAL A 585 -36.02 16.69 3.25
N LYS A 586 -36.07 17.58 2.27
CA LYS A 586 -37.27 17.88 1.46
C LYS A 586 -37.08 17.46 0.01
N ASP A 587 -38.17 17.08 -0.66
CA ASP A 587 -38.24 16.98 -2.13
C ASP A 587 -39.04 18.18 -2.64
N SER A 588 -38.36 19.18 -3.23
CA SER A 588 -39.04 20.39 -3.72
C SER A 588 -39.89 20.18 -4.98
N ARG A 589 -39.90 18.98 -5.58
CA ARG A 589 -40.79 18.65 -6.72
C ARG A 589 -42.24 18.45 -6.29
N ASP A 590 -42.46 17.86 -5.11
CA ASP A 590 -43.79 17.54 -4.57
C ASP A 590 -44.08 18.21 -3.19
N GLY A 591 -43.08 18.88 -2.61
CA GLY A 591 -43.17 19.55 -1.32
C GLY A 591 -43.10 18.60 -0.12
N SER A 592 -42.79 17.32 -0.34
CA SER A 592 -42.76 16.31 0.70
C SER A 592 -41.47 16.36 1.55
N THR A 593 -41.47 15.64 2.67
CA THR A 593 -40.35 15.55 3.62
C THR A 593 -40.08 14.09 3.90
N PRO A 594 -39.20 13.43 3.13
CA PRO A 594 -38.97 11.99 3.25
C PRO A 594 -38.07 11.60 4.44
N VAL A 595 -37.34 12.56 5.03
CA VAL A 595 -36.49 12.37 6.22
C VAL A 595 -36.71 13.52 7.20
N ASP A 596 -37.01 13.21 8.45
CA ASP A 596 -37.26 14.16 9.55
C ASP A 596 -36.76 13.56 10.88
N LEU A 597 -35.44 13.59 11.08
CA LEU A 597 -34.75 12.81 12.13
C LEU A 597 -34.03 13.70 13.16
N PRO A 598 -34.26 13.49 14.48
CA PRO A 598 -33.43 14.11 15.53
C PRO A 598 -32.04 13.48 15.58
N LEU A 599 -30.99 14.28 15.37
CA LEU A 599 -29.61 13.79 15.30
C LEU A 599 -29.19 13.03 16.56
N GLU A 600 -29.52 13.53 17.75
CA GLU A 600 -29.19 12.87 19.03
C GLU A 600 -29.67 11.41 19.10
N LYS A 601 -30.79 11.06 18.44
CA LYS A 601 -31.35 9.70 18.48
C LYS A 601 -30.85 8.79 17.38
N VAL A 602 -30.28 9.33 16.32
CA VAL A 602 -29.85 8.56 15.13
C VAL A 602 -28.33 8.49 14.98
N LEU A 603 -27.61 9.55 15.36
CA LEU A 603 -26.15 9.59 15.46
C LEU A 603 -25.64 9.41 16.90
N GLY A 604 -26.39 9.85 17.90
CA GLY A 604 -25.97 9.78 19.31
C GLY A 604 -25.99 8.38 19.96
N LYS A 605 -26.21 8.36 21.29
CA LYS A 605 -25.89 7.22 22.18
C LYS A 605 -26.89 6.04 22.09
N MET A 606 -26.83 5.30 20.99
CA MET A 606 -27.46 3.98 20.88
C MET A 606 -26.93 3.02 21.97
N PRO A 607 -27.71 2.01 22.41
CA PRO A 607 -27.25 1.05 23.42
C PRO A 607 -26.06 0.21 22.91
N GLN A 608 -25.05 0.01 23.75
CA GLN A 608 -23.86 -0.79 23.42
C GLN A 608 -24.24 -2.26 23.13
N LYS A 609 -23.75 -2.83 22.02
CA LYS A 609 -23.91 -4.26 21.70
C LYS A 609 -22.97 -5.14 22.54
N VAL A 610 -23.37 -6.39 22.80
CA VAL A 610 -22.60 -7.36 23.61
C VAL A 610 -22.20 -8.55 22.73
N PHE A 611 -20.93 -8.94 22.78
CA PHE A 611 -20.35 -10.00 21.96
C PHE A 611 -19.85 -11.17 22.84
N PRO A 612 -20.68 -12.21 23.06
CA PRO A 612 -20.26 -13.44 23.71
C PRO A 612 -19.45 -14.31 22.74
N MET A 613 -18.25 -14.72 23.19
CA MET A 613 -17.28 -15.45 22.38
C MET A 613 -16.62 -16.58 23.19
N GLN A 614 -16.05 -17.55 22.48
CA GLN A 614 -15.34 -18.69 23.07
C GLN A 614 -14.01 -18.89 22.36
N ARG A 615 -12.94 -19.16 23.12
CA ARG A 615 -11.64 -19.53 22.58
C ARG A 615 -11.68 -20.95 22.02
N ILE A 616 -11.20 -21.12 20.79
CA ILE A 616 -11.25 -22.40 20.06
C ILE A 616 -9.87 -22.69 19.47
N TYR A 617 -9.07 -23.46 20.20
CA TYR A 617 -7.75 -23.91 19.80
C TYR A 617 -7.84 -25.26 19.07
N LYS A 618 -7.84 -25.24 17.73
CA LYS A 618 -8.01 -26.46 16.89
C LYS A 618 -6.70 -27.10 16.42
N GLN A 619 -5.56 -26.45 16.63
CA GLN A 619 -4.31 -26.78 15.94
C GLN A 619 -3.35 -27.51 16.87
N THR A 620 -3.08 -28.78 16.58
CA THR A 620 -1.98 -29.52 17.22
C THR A 620 -0.67 -29.17 16.51
N PRO A 621 0.40 -28.79 17.23
CA PRO A 621 1.70 -28.54 16.63
C PRO A 621 2.22 -29.74 15.82
N ARG A 622 2.69 -29.48 14.60
CA ARG A 622 3.39 -30.47 13.76
C ARG A 622 4.71 -29.89 13.24
N ALA A 623 5.80 -30.60 13.49
CA ALA A 623 7.11 -30.26 12.95
C ALA A 623 7.07 -30.13 11.42
N LEU A 624 7.88 -29.22 10.87
CA LEU A 624 7.95 -28.99 9.43
C LEU A 624 8.56 -30.20 8.74
N ASP A 625 7.79 -30.82 7.85
CA ASP A 625 8.20 -32.00 7.08
C ASP A 625 8.94 -31.54 5.82
N LEU A 626 10.27 -31.60 5.85
CA LEU A 626 11.15 -31.19 4.76
C LEU A 626 11.83 -32.40 4.11
N PRO A 627 11.99 -32.43 2.77
CA PRO A 627 12.74 -33.50 2.10
C PRO A 627 14.18 -33.59 2.64
N PRO A 628 14.69 -34.79 3.00
CA PRO A 628 16.06 -34.95 3.51
C PRO A 628 17.16 -34.50 2.53
N SER A 629 16.84 -34.39 1.24
CA SER A 629 17.74 -33.91 0.17
C SER A 629 17.64 -32.39 -0.08
N LEU A 630 16.82 -31.66 0.69
CA LEU A 630 16.63 -30.22 0.50
C LEU A 630 17.91 -29.44 0.87
N THR A 631 18.43 -28.67 -0.08
CA THR A 631 19.49 -27.69 0.17
C THR A 631 18.91 -26.27 0.25
N VAL A 632 19.62 -25.36 0.90
CA VAL A 632 19.25 -23.93 0.97
C VAL A 632 19.06 -23.34 -0.43
N GLN A 633 19.97 -23.65 -1.37
CA GLN A 633 19.87 -23.19 -2.75
C GLN A 633 18.59 -23.68 -3.43
N VAL A 634 18.26 -24.98 -3.30
CA VAL A 634 17.03 -25.55 -3.90
C VAL A 634 15.79 -24.92 -3.26
N ALA A 635 15.77 -24.71 -1.94
CA ALA A 635 14.65 -24.05 -1.25
C ALA A 635 14.43 -22.61 -1.74
N LEU A 636 15.51 -21.86 -1.98
CA LEU A 636 15.46 -20.49 -2.51
C LEU A 636 14.98 -20.46 -3.96
N GLU A 637 15.61 -21.23 -4.84
CA GLU A 637 15.36 -21.21 -6.29
C GLU A 637 13.99 -21.78 -6.67
N THR A 638 13.59 -22.90 -6.07
CA THR A 638 12.35 -23.61 -6.44
C THR A 638 11.11 -23.07 -5.73
N GLY A 639 11.30 -22.44 -4.56
CA GLY A 639 10.23 -21.98 -3.67
C GLY A 639 10.34 -20.52 -3.25
N VAL A 640 11.19 -20.21 -2.27
CA VAL A 640 11.11 -18.96 -1.50
C VAL A 640 11.21 -17.71 -2.37
N LEU A 641 12.14 -17.65 -3.34
CA LEU A 641 12.28 -16.48 -4.23
C LEU A 641 11.16 -16.35 -5.28
N ARG A 642 10.33 -17.39 -5.44
CA ARG A 642 9.18 -17.45 -6.36
C ARG A 642 7.85 -17.13 -5.65
N LEU A 643 7.83 -17.09 -4.32
CA LEU A 643 6.65 -16.75 -3.52
C LEU A 643 6.31 -15.26 -3.64
N LEU A 644 5.03 -14.90 -3.81
CA LEU A 644 4.59 -13.52 -4.08
C LEU A 644 5.08 -12.49 -3.04
N SER A 645 5.06 -12.85 -1.75
CA SER A 645 5.52 -11.97 -0.68
C SER A 645 7.02 -11.68 -0.73
N VAL A 646 7.83 -12.57 -1.29
CA VAL A 646 9.31 -12.45 -1.34
C VAL A 646 9.81 -11.96 -2.70
N CYS A 647 9.17 -12.35 -3.80
CA CYS A 647 9.68 -12.11 -5.15
C CYS A 647 9.71 -10.61 -5.53
N SER A 648 10.41 -10.29 -6.62
CA SER A 648 10.57 -8.90 -7.07
C SER A 648 9.23 -8.22 -7.40
N LYS A 649 8.98 -7.06 -6.79
CA LYS A 649 7.73 -6.30 -6.95
C LYS A 649 7.70 -5.40 -8.21
N ARG A 650 8.62 -5.60 -9.17
CA ARG A 650 8.72 -4.78 -10.42
C ARG A 650 7.39 -4.64 -11.18
N PHE A 651 6.54 -5.66 -11.15
CA PHE A 651 5.23 -5.62 -11.81
C PHE A 651 4.24 -4.62 -11.17
N LEU A 652 4.42 -4.28 -9.89
CA LEU A 652 3.67 -3.24 -9.17
C LEU A 652 4.35 -1.87 -9.32
N THR A 653 5.67 -1.80 -9.19
CA THR A 653 6.39 -0.51 -9.17
C THR A 653 6.52 0.16 -10.54
N ASN A 654 6.54 -0.62 -11.64
CA ASN A 654 6.79 -0.06 -12.97
C ASN A 654 5.56 0.58 -13.63
N LYS A 655 4.34 0.32 -13.12
CA LYS A 655 3.07 0.86 -13.67
C LYS A 655 2.61 2.16 -13.00
N VAL A 656 3.19 2.52 -11.86
CA VAL A 656 2.83 3.70 -11.05
C VAL A 656 3.74 4.89 -11.34
N ASP A 657 3.19 6.08 -11.21
CA ASP A 657 3.98 7.29 -10.95
C ASP A 657 4.62 7.20 -9.56
N ARG A 658 5.84 7.75 -9.42
CA ARG A 658 6.65 7.71 -8.19
C ARG A 658 7.35 9.06 -7.92
N SER A 659 6.87 10.16 -8.52
CA SER A 659 7.61 11.44 -8.56
C SER A 659 6.80 12.71 -8.86
N VAL A 660 5.55 12.63 -9.33
CA VAL A 660 4.78 13.76 -9.92
C VAL A 660 4.69 15.02 -9.04
N THR A 661 4.70 14.90 -7.72
CA THR A 661 4.67 16.03 -6.78
C THR A 661 5.99 16.81 -6.68
N GLY A 662 7.11 16.23 -7.13
CA GLY A 662 8.46 16.76 -6.87
C GLY A 662 8.91 16.65 -5.41
N GLN A 663 8.09 16.04 -4.53
CA GLN A 663 8.34 15.93 -3.09
C GLN A 663 8.85 14.54 -2.67
N ILE A 664 8.99 13.59 -3.59
CA ILE A 664 9.30 12.20 -3.25
C ILE A 664 10.80 12.04 -2.97
N ALA A 665 11.16 11.93 -1.69
CA ALA A 665 12.54 11.75 -1.25
C ALA A 665 12.95 10.26 -1.30
N GLN A 666 12.06 9.33 -0.95
CA GLN A 666 12.29 7.88 -1.05
C GLN A 666 11.05 7.16 -1.60
N GLN A 667 11.25 6.37 -2.65
CA GLN A 667 10.27 5.44 -3.23
C GLN A 667 10.85 4.02 -3.31
N GLN A 668 10.07 3.04 -3.75
CA GLN A 668 10.41 1.61 -3.66
C GLN A 668 11.77 1.25 -4.29
N CYS A 669 12.13 1.88 -5.41
CA CYS A 669 13.32 1.53 -6.17
C CYS A 669 14.58 2.23 -5.64
N VAL A 670 15.61 1.45 -5.29
CA VAL A 670 16.91 1.93 -4.79
C VAL A 670 18.06 1.64 -5.75
N GLY A 671 19.11 2.45 -5.63
CA GLY A 671 20.38 2.32 -6.32
C GLY A 671 20.35 2.49 -7.85
N PRO A 672 21.52 2.43 -8.52
CA PRO A 672 21.63 2.64 -9.97
C PRO A 672 20.84 1.63 -10.83
N LEU A 673 20.45 0.49 -10.26
CA LEU A 673 19.69 -0.57 -10.94
C LEU A 673 18.16 -0.43 -10.79
N GLN A 674 17.70 0.61 -10.08
CA GLN A 674 16.28 0.86 -9.77
C GLN A 674 15.57 -0.41 -9.28
N THR A 675 16.16 -1.07 -8.28
CA THR A 675 15.65 -2.32 -7.71
C THR A 675 14.62 -2.04 -6.62
N PRO A 676 13.39 -2.60 -6.68
CA PRO A 676 12.33 -2.32 -5.72
C PRO A 676 12.59 -3.05 -4.39
N LEU A 677 13.41 -2.42 -3.54
CA LEU A 677 13.96 -2.98 -2.30
C LEU A 677 14.00 -1.94 -1.15
N ALA A 678 13.44 -0.74 -1.29
CA ALA A 678 13.38 0.21 -0.17
C ALA A 678 12.45 -0.29 0.94
N ASP A 679 12.95 -0.31 2.18
CA ASP A 679 12.19 -0.76 3.35
C ASP A 679 11.15 0.27 3.81
N PHE A 680 11.43 1.56 3.61
CA PHE A 680 10.56 2.70 3.94
C PHE A 680 10.37 3.62 2.74
N ALA A 681 9.37 4.49 2.83
CA ALA A 681 9.16 5.60 1.90
C ALA A 681 9.16 6.94 2.63
N CYS A 682 9.45 8.02 1.89
CA CYS A 682 9.66 9.34 2.49
C CYS A 682 9.26 10.47 1.52
N ILE A 683 8.52 11.44 2.03
CA ILE A 683 8.15 12.69 1.35
C ILE A 683 8.86 13.87 2.02
N ALA A 684 9.26 14.87 1.24
CA ALA A 684 9.67 16.18 1.73
C ALA A 684 8.44 17.10 1.83
N GLN A 685 8.39 17.99 2.83
CA GLN A 685 7.29 18.96 2.94
C GLN A 685 7.32 20.00 1.80
N SER A 686 8.50 20.23 1.24
CA SER A 686 8.73 21.13 0.11
C SER A 686 9.85 20.63 -0.81
N PRO A 687 9.81 20.90 -2.12
CA PRO A 687 10.96 20.76 -3.01
C PRO A 687 12.07 21.80 -2.75
N LEU A 688 11.81 22.82 -1.92
CA LEU A 688 12.75 23.88 -1.56
C LEU A 688 13.30 23.68 -0.13
N SER A 689 14.47 24.25 0.17
CA SER A 689 15.10 24.22 1.50
C SER A 689 15.29 25.64 2.05
N MET A 690 14.94 25.84 3.34
CA MET A 690 15.16 27.11 4.06
C MET A 690 16.57 27.29 4.60
N SER A 691 17.23 26.18 4.97
CA SER A 691 18.40 26.18 5.87
C SER A 691 19.47 25.16 5.45
N GLY A 692 19.37 24.62 4.24
CA GLY A 692 20.10 23.44 3.80
C GLY A 692 19.38 22.13 4.14
N ALA A 693 18.73 22.02 5.30
CA ALA A 693 17.90 20.86 5.67
C ALA A 693 16.57 20.81 4.89
N MET A 694 16.03 19.61 4.70
CA MET A 694 14.74 19.39 4.03
C MET A 694 13.85 18.52 4.93
N SER A 695 12.90 19.13 5.64
CA SER A 695 11.96 18.39 6.50
C SER A 695 10.95 17.58 5.69
N GLY A 696 10.33 16.59 6.32
CA GLY A 696 9.48 15.61 5.65
C GLY A 696 8.66 14.72 6.57
N GLY A 697 8.08 13.68 5.98
CA GLY A 697 7.42 12.58 6.66
C GLY A 697 7.86 11.25 6.07
N ALA A 698 8.12 10.26 6.91
CA ALA A 698 8.45 8.90 6.48
C ALA A 698 7.36 7.91 6.91
N THR A 699 7.22 6.81 6.15
CA THR A 699 6.32 5.70 6.48
C THR A 699 6.95 4.35 6.18
N ALA A 700 6.56 3.34 6.97
CA ALA A 700 6.92 1.94 6.79
C ALA A 700 5.75 1.04 7.22
N ILE A 701 5.81 -0.25 6.90
CA ILE A 701 4.72 -1.21 7.10
C ILE A 701 5.25 -2.47 7.78
N GLY A 702 4.44 -3.11 8.62
CA GLY A 702 4.64 -4.47 9.10
C GLY A 702 3.36 -5.30 9.13
N GLU A 703 3.43 -6.57 8.71
CA GLU A 703 2.32 -7.52 8.64
C GLU A 703 2.81 -8.98 8.71
N GLN A 704 2.30 -9.76 9.68
CA GLN A 704 2.74 -11.16 9.88
C GLN A 704 1.58 -12.17 10.06
N PRO A 705 0.56 -12.17 9.17
CA PRO A 705 -0.69 -12.92 9.35
C PRO A 705 -0.50 -14.43 9.54
N LEU A 706 0.49 -15.02 8.85
CA LEU A 706 0.73 -16.48 8.95
C LEU A 706 1.29 -16.91 10.32
N LYS A 707 1.85 -16.00 11.13
CA LYS A 707 2.43 -16.36 12.44
C LYS A 707 1.39 -16.58 13.52
N GLY A 708 0.25 -15.88 13.47
CA GLY A 708 -0.87 -16.06 14.41
C GLY A 708 -2.00 -16.96 13.88
N LEU A 709 -1.82 -17.58 12.71
CA LEU A 709 -2.76 -18.58 12.18
C LEU A 709 -2.89 -19.88 13.01
N PRO A 710 -1.89 -20.31 13.83
CA PRO A 710 -2.12 -21.33 14.86
C PRO A 710 -3.24 -20.96 15.84
N GLY A 711 -3.31 -19.68 16.21
CA GLY A 711 -4.37 -19.11 17.05
C GLY A 711 -4.24 -19.40 18.54
N ASP A 712 -3.16 -20.02 19.00
CA ASP A 712 -2.79 -20.08 20.42
C ASP A 712 -2.27 -18.70 20.91
N PRO A 713 -2.23 -18.43 22.23
CA PRO A 713 -1.82 -17.12 22.76
C PRO A 713 -0.40 -16.71 22.37
N GLU A 714 0.56 -17.64 22.30
CA GLU A 714 1.96 -17.32 21.93
C GLU A 714 2.04 -16.89 20.46
N SER A 715 1.29 -17.57 19.57
CA SER A 715 1.17 -17.22 18.15
C SER A 715 0.51 -15.85 17.92
N CYS A 716 -0.51 -15.51 18.72
CA CYS A 716 -1.20 -14.22 18.70
C CYS A 716 -0.25 -13.09 19.13
N ILE A 717 0.46 -13.29 20.25
CA ILE A 717 1.49 -12.36 20.75
C ILE A 717 2.62 -12.18 19.73
N SER A 718 3.06 -13.25 19.04
CA SER A 718 4.05 -13.15 17.97
C SER A 718 3.55 -12.34 16.77
N MET A 719 2.31 -12.53 16.30
CA MET A 719 1.77 -11.72 15.20
C MET A 719 1.81 -10.23 15.56
N ALA A 720 1.32 -9.88 16.76
CA ALA A 720 1.32 -8.52 17.29
C ALA A 720 2.74 -7.90 17.30
N ARG A 721 3.68 -8.58 17.97
CA ARG A 721 5.04 -8.07 18.18
C ARG A 721 5.85 -8.00 16.90
N LEU A 722 5.72 -8.98 16.01
CA LEU A 722 6.46 -8.98 14.75
C LEU A 722 5.93 -7.96 13.75
N ALA A 723 4.62 -7.66 13.74
CA ALA A 723 4.08 -6.57 12.93
C ALA A 723 4.61 -5.20 13.39
N VAL A 724 4.76 -4.99 14.71
CA VAL A 724 5.42 -3.80 15.27
C VAL A 724 6.91 -3.77 14.93
N ALA A 725 7.62 -4.89 15.10
CA ALA A 725 9.04 -4.98 14.83
C ALA A 725 9.37 -4.72 13.37
N GLU A 726 8.68 -5.38 12.43
CA GLU A 726 8.89 -5.21 10.98
C GLU A 726 8.69 -3.75 10.56
N ALA A 727 7.62 -3.10 11.04
CA ALA A 727 7.37 -1.69 10.78
C ALA A 727 8.49 -0.78 11.30
N LEU A 728 9.02 -1.05 12.50
CA LEU A 728 10.11 -0.27 13.11
C LEU A 728 11.49 -0.55 12.49
N THR A 729 11.80 -1.79 12.13
CA THR A 729 13.06 -2.15 11.45
C THR A 729 13.10 -1.61 10.03
N ASN A 730 11.95 -1.57 9.34
CA ASN A 730 11.82 -0.93 8.05
C ASN A 730 12.05 0.59 8.14
N LEU A 731 11.53 1.24 9.19
CA LEU A 731 11.70 2.68 9.42
C LEU A 731 13.07 3.08 10.01
N ALA A 732 13.85 2.14 10.56
CA ALA A 732 15.11 2.44 11.28
C ALA A 732 16.19 3.13 10.42
N TRP A 733 16.08 3.04 9.09
CA TRP A 733 17.06 3.52 8.13
C TRP A 733 16.92 5.00 7.74
N ILE A 734 16.01 5.75 8.37
CA ILE A 734 15.86 7.21 8.19
C ILE A 734 15.93 7.93 9.54
N ARG A 735 16.55 9.12 9.56
CA ARG A 735 16.65 9.94 10.77
C ARG A 735 15.26 10.41 11.22
N ILE A 736 14.84 9.98 12.40
CA ILE A 736 13.69 10.50 13.15
C ILE A 736 14.18 11.17 14.45
N PRO A 737 13.40 12.06 15.09
CA PRO A 737 13.85 12.75 16.30
C PRO A 737 14.01 11.81 17.49
N THR A 738 12.98 10.99 17.74
CA THR A 738 12.85 10.07 18.89
C THR A 738 11.89 8.93 18.52
N LEU A 739 11.97 7.79 19.23
CA LEU A 739 11.03 6.68 19.06
C LEU A 739 9.58 7.08 19.36
N ASP A 740 9.33 7.94 20.35
CA ASP A 740 7.99 8.44 20.67
C ASP A 740 7.44 9.45 19.65
N SER A 741 8.25 9.93 18.70
CA SER A 741 7.77 10.69 17.55
C SER A 741 6.99 9.84 16.54
N ILE A 742 7.11 8.50 16.59
CA ILE A 742 6.38 7.59 15.71
C ILE A 742 4.93 7.41 16.19
N LYS A 743 4.00 7.42 15.24
CA LYS A 743 2.62 6.91 15.41
C LYS A 743 2.27 5.98 14.25
N ALA A 744 1.04 5.48 14.22
CA ALA A 744 0.63 4.49 13.23
C ALA A 744 -0.87 4.48 12.94
N SER A 745 -1.19 4.05 11.73
CA SER A 745 -2.50 3.52 11.39
C SER A 745 -2.53 2.00 11.62
N GLY A 746 -3.50 1.52 12.39
CA GLY A 746 -3.71 0.09 12.66
C GLY A 746 -4.90 -0.48 11.90
N ASN A 747 -4.67 -1.42 10.99
CA ASN A 747 -5.68 -1.92 10.06
C ASN A 747 -5.98 -3.41 10.27
N TRP A 748 -7.25 -3.76 10.45
CA TRP A 748 -7.70 -5.07 10.98
C TRP A 748 -8.61 -5.83 10.01
N MET A 749 -8.05 -6.76 9.24
CA MET A 749 -8.80 -7.58 8.30
C MET A 749 -9.02 -8.97 8.91
N TRP A 750 -10.22 -9.23 9.42
CA TRP A 750 -10.52 -10.42 10.21
C TRP A 750 -11.88 -11.03 9.90
N ALA A 751 -12.07 -12.30 10.25
CA ALA A 751 -13.38 -12.96 10.21
C ALA A 751 -14.00 -13.03 11.62
N ALA A 752 -14.02 -11.90 12.33
CA ALA A 752 -14.11 -11.87 13.80
C ALA A 752 -15.38 -12.51 14.38
N LYS A 753 -16.50 -12.48 13.63
CA LYS A 753 -17.78 -13.08 14.02
C LYS A 753 -17.83 -14.62 13.82
N LEU A 754 -16.79 -15.24 13.28
CA LEU A 754 -16.71 -16.70 13.13
C LEU A 754 -16.12 -17.37 14.39
N PRO A 755 -16.51 -18.63 14.69
CA PRO A 755 -16.12 -19.31 15.93
C PRO A 755 -14.59 -19.32 16.14
N GLY A 756 -14.16 -18.80 17.30
CA GLY A 756 -12.76 -18.75 17.73
C GLY A 756 -11.93 -17.60 17.17
N GLU A 757 -12.45 -16.76 16.26
CA GLU A 757 -11.65 -15.69 15.64
C GLU A 757 -11.62 -14.39 16.44
N GLY A 758 -12.77 -13.96 16.97
CA GLY A 758 -12.86 -12.75 17.81
C GLY A 758 -11.95 -12.75 19.05
N PRO A 759 -11.82 -13.86 19.82
CA PRO A 759 -10.87 -13.93 20.93
C PRO A 759 -9.41 -13.79 20.52
N LYS A 760 -8.98 -14.35 19.38
CA LYS A 760 -7.60 -14.15 18.88
C LYS A 760 -7.33 -12.68 18.59
N MET A 761 -8.31 -12.00 17.97
CA MET A 761 -8.24 -10.58 17.67
C MET A 761 -8.15 -9.72 18.95
N TYR A 762 -8.86 -10.12 20.01
CA TYR A 762 -8.74 -9.51 21.33
C TYR A 762 -7.35 -9.72 21.96
N ASP A 763 -6.87 -10.97 21.99
CA ASP A 763 -5.54 -11.34 22.53
C ASP A 763 -4.41 -10.60 21.76
N ILE A 764 -4.56 -10.39 20.44
CA ILE A 764 -3.66 -9.57 19.60
C ILE A 764 -3.75 -8.08 19.96
N ALA A 765 -4.94 -7.54 20.18
CA ALA A 765 -5.12 -6.12 20.54
C ALA A 765 -4.49 -5.78 21.90
N GLU A 766 -4.63 -6.66 22.89
CA GLU A 766 -3.92 -6.55 24.16
C GLU A 766 -2.40 -6.60 23.96
N ALA A 767 -1.89 -7.59 23.22
CA ALA A 767 -0.46 -7.76 22.97
C ALA A 767 0.17 -6.56 22.23
N LEU A 768 -0.51 -6.01 21.22
CA LEU A 768 -0.12 -4.78 20.52
C LEU A 768 -0.10 -3.58 21.45
N SER A 769 -1.19 -3.38 22.21
CA SER A 769 -1.32 -2.27 23.15
C SER A 769 -0.16 -2.26 24.16
N ASN A 770 0.17 -3.42 24.73
CA ASN A 770 1.24 -3.57 25.70
C ASN A 770 2.64 -3.26 25.13
N ILE A 771 3.00 -3.80 23.95
CA ILE A 771 4.32 -3.50 23.35
C ILE A 771 4.43 -2.04 22.90
N MET A 772 3.34 -1.43 22.41
CA MET A 772 3.31 -0.03 22.02
C MET A 772 3.52 0.91 23.22
N VAL A 773 2.83 0.66 24.34
CA VAL A 773 3.05 1.37 25.62
C VAL A 773 4.51 1.25 26.09
N GLU A 774 5.12 0.07 25.96
CA GLU A 774 6.51 -0.14 26.38
C GLU A 774 7.50 0.62 25.49
N LEU A 775 7.29 0.61 24.17
CA LEU A 775 8.11 1.31 23.18
C LEU A 775 7.94 2.83 23.24
N GLY A 776 6.73 3.31 23.55
CA GLY A 776 6.37 4.72 23.50
C GLY A 776 5.73 5.19 22.20
N ILE A 777 5.36 4.26 21.32
CA ILE A 777 4.60 4.52 20.09
C ILE A 777 3.11 4.33 20.34
N ALA A 778 2.25 4.81 19.45
CA ALA A 778 0.81 4.59 19.54
C ALA A 778 0.15 4.51 18.16
N ILE A 779 -1.00 3.85 18.12
CA ILE A 779 -1.96 4.00 17.02
C ILE A 779 -2.75 5.29 17.28
N ASP A 780 -2.93 6.13 16.27
CA ASP A 780 -3.78 7.34 16.30
C ASP A 780 -4.90 7.33 15.24
N GLY A 781 -4.88 6.39 14.29
CA GLY A 781 -5.96 6.15 13.33
C GLY A 781 -5.97 4.71 12.78
N GLY A 782 -6.82 4.44 11.79
CA GLY A 782 -6.96 3.13 11.14
C GLY A 782 -8.38 2.58 11.15
N LYS A 783 -8.55 1.37 10.58
CA LYS A 783 -9.85 0.81 10.24
C LYS A 783 -9.92 -0.71 10.41
N ASP A 784 -11.13 -1.26 10.37
CA ASP A 784 -11.37 -2.69 10.41
C ASP A 784 -12.31 -3.19 9.31
N SER A 785 -12.20 -4.48 9.03
CA SER A 785 -13.01 -5.22 8.07
C SER A 785 -13.24 -6.62 8.63
N LEU A 786 -14.41 -6.84 9.25
CA LEU A 786 -14.66 -7.97 10.17
C LEU A 786 -15.39 -9.18 9.55
N SER A 787 -15.64 -9.11 8.24
CA SER A 787 -16.35 -10.10 7.45
C SER A 787 -15.44 -10.80 6.43
N MET A 788 -14.17 -11.04 6.77
CA MET A 788 -13.14 -11.61 5.88
C MET A 788 -13.27 -13.14 5.71
N ALA A 789 -14.36 -13.57 5.09
CA ALA A 789 -14.62 -14.95 4.71
C ALA A 789 -15.47 -15.00 3.43
N ALA A 790 -15.45 -16.15 2.75
CA ALA A 790 -16.29 -16.42 1.58
C ALA A 790 -16.86 -17.84 1.60
N ARG A 791 -18.06 -18.02 1.04
CA ARG A 791 -18.57 -19.34 0.64
C ARG A 791 -17.88 -19.79 -0.64
N VAL A 792 -17.43 -21.04 -0.67
CA VAL A 792 -16.73 -21.61 -1.83
C VAL A 792 -17.25 -23.02 -2.13
N PRO A 793 -17.39 -23.41 -3.41
CA PRO A 793 -17.92 -24.72 -3.77
C PRO A 793 -16.90 -25.84 -3.57
N LEU A 794 -17.37 -27.03 -3.16
CA LEU A 794 -16.57 -28.25 -2.98
C LEU A 794 -16.55 -29.16 -4.23
N GLY A 795 -17.16 -28.73 -5.34
CA GLY A 795 -17.23 -29.50 -6.61
C GLY A 795 -18.25 -30.66 -6.61
N ASN A 796 -18.69 -31.12 -5.44
CA ASN A 796 -19.74 -32.13 -5.26
C ASN A 796 -21.17 -31.53 -5.09
N GLY A 797 -21.33 -30.24 -5.40
CA GLY A 797 -22.58 -29.48 -5.17
C GLY A 797 -22.74 -28.91 -3.75
N GLN A 798 -21.85 -29.23 -2.81
CA GLN A 798 -21.81 -28.62 -1.47
C GLN A 798 -20.95 -27.35 -1.47
N VAL A 799 -21.10 -26.54 -0.43
CA VAL A 799 -20.26 -25.35 -0.15
C VAL A 799 -19.56 -25.50 1.20
N GLU A 800 -18.33 -24.98 1.28
CA GLU A 800 -17.60 -24.75 2.53
C GLU A 800 -17.39 -23.24 2.77
N THR A 801 -16.86 -22.88 3.93
CA THR A 801 -16.44 -21.49 4.22
C THR A 801 -14.92 -21.42 4.18
N ALA A 802 -14.37 -20.67 3.23
CA ALA A 802 -12.97 -20.27 3.26
C ALA A 802 -12.85 -19.02 4.15
N LYS A 803 -12.10 -19.13 5.24
CA LYS A 803 -11.77 -17.97 6.09
C LYS A 803 -10.51 -17.32 5.57
N SER A 804 -10.46 -15.99 5.50
CA SER A 804 -9.17 -15.33 5.30
C SER A 804 -8.28 -15.55 6.53
N PRO A 805 -6.95 -15.72 6.35
CA PRO A 805 -6.01 -15.53 7.44
C PRO A 805 -6.26 -14.17 8.09
N GLY A 806 -6.46 -14.17 9.41
CA GLY A 806 -6.59 -12.93 10.16
C GLY A 806 -5.33 -12.09 9.99
N GLN A 807 -5.49 -10.84 9.60
CA GLN A 807 -4.37 -9.97 9.25
C GLN A 807 -4.51 -8.60 9.90
N PHE A 808 -3.56 -8.30 10.79
CA PHE A 808 -3.27 -6.94 11.22
C PHE A 808 -2.15 -6.35 10.35
N VAL A 809 -2.34 -5.11 9.89
CA VAL A 809 -1.33 -4.33 9.18
C VAL A 809 -1.08 -3.05 9.96
N LEU A 810 0.17 -2.86 10.38
CA LEU A 810 0.62 -1.62 11.00
C LEU A 810 1.31 -0.75 9.95
N THR A 811 0.81 0.46 9.71
CA THR A 811 1.48 1.47 8.88
C THR A 811 1.98 2.57 9.80
N VAL A 812 3.28 2.56 10.11
CA VAL A 812 3.91 3.58 10.95
C VAL A 812 4.22 4.83 10.12
N TYR A 813 4.23 5.99 10.78
CA TYR A 813 4.68 7.25 10.21
C TYR A 813 5.34 8.14 11.27
N ALA A 814 6.25 9.02 10.82
CA ALA A 814 7.02 9.90 11.68
C ALA A 814 7.42 11.20 10.96
N PRO A 815 7.50 12.34 11.70
CA PRO A 815 8.07 13.58 11.18
C PRO A 815 9.59 13.46 11.04
N VAL A 816 10.13 13.83 9.87
CA VAL A 816 11.55 13.72 9.53
C VAL A 816 12.18 15.12 9.50
N PRO A 817 13.23 15.41 10.31
CA PRO A 817 13.88 16.72 10.31
C PRO A 817 14.75 16.97 9.07
N ASP A 818 15.31 15.92 8.46
CA ASP A 818 16.06 16.01 7.21
C ASP A 818 15.98 14.72 6.37
N VAL A 819 15.20 14.74 5.29
CA VAL A 819 14.95 13.57 4.41
C VAL A 819 16.18 13.08 3.65
N ARG A 820 17.28 13.85 3.68
CA ARG A 820 18.56 13.52 3.05
C ARG A 820 19.37 12.54 3.91
N ILE A 821 19.12 12.48 5.22
CA ILE A 821 19.85 11.63 6.18
C ILE A 821 19.15 10.28 6.30
N LYS A 822 19.57 9.34 5.46
CA LYS A 822 18.99 7.99 5.35
C LYS A 822 19.98 6.98 4.75
N ALA A 823 19.70 5.70 4.95
CA ALA A 823 20.36 4.58 4.29
C ALA A 823 19.38 3.83 3.36
N THR A 824 19.93 3.07 2.41
CA THR A 824 19.18 2.22 1.48
C THR A 824 19.91 0.89 1.25
N PRO A 825 19.23 -0.22 0.91
CA PRO A 825 19.88 -1.54 0.79
C PRO A 825 20.85 -1.73 -0.38
N ASP A 826 21.10 -0.72 -1.22
CA ASP A 826 22.05 -0.82 -2.33
C ASP A 826 23.50 -0.63 -1.83
N LEU A 827 24.13 -1.76 -1.48
CA LEU A 827 25.49 -1.87 -0.95
C LEU A 827 26.51 -1.05 -1.75
N LYS A 828 27.36 -0.30 -1.03
CA LYS A 828 28.46 0.49 -1.60
C LYS A 828 29.75 -0.33 -1.53
N THR A 829 30.34 -0.65 -2.68
CA THR A 829 31.52 -1.53 -2.79
C THR A 829 32.86 -0.77 -2.79
N HIS A 830 32.89 0.44 -2.20
CA HIS A 830 34.06 1.31 -2.18
C HIS A 830 34.28 1.82 -0.75
N GLY A 831 35.30 1.29 -0.06
CA GLY A 831 35.66 1.64 1.32
C GLY A 831 35.74 0.41 2.24
N ASP A 832 36.31 0.61 3.43
CA ASP A 832 36.62 -0.45 4.42
C ASP A 832 35.42 -0.81 5.31
N GLY A 833 34.21 -0.85 4.73
CA GLY A 833 32.97 -1.11 5.46
C GLY A 833 32.76 -2.58 5.81
N VAL A 834 32.26 -2.86 7.01
CA VAL A 834 31.87 -4.21 7.48
C VAL A 834 30.36 -4.45 7.37
N LEU A 835 29.96 -5.71 7.21
CA LEU A 835 28.56 -6.13 7.29
C LEU A 835 28.27 -6.68 8.69
N LEU A 836 27.28 -6.09 9.37
CA LEU A 836 26.83 -6.51 10.70
C LEU A 836 25.45 -7.15 10.62
N PHE A 837 25.29 -8.30 11.27
CA PHE A 837 23.99 -8.94 11.47
C PHE A 837 23.53 -8.66 12.91
N VAL A 838 22.35 -8.05 13.07
CA VAL A 838 21.75 -7.75 14.37
C VAL A 838 20.59 -8.72 14.60
N ASP A 839 20.81 -9.75 15.42
CA ASP A 839 19.76 -10.70 15.78
C ASP A 839 18.85 -10.14 16.88
N LEU A 840 17.59 -9.87 16.52
CA LEU A 840 16.55 -9.41 17.45
C LEU A 840 15.72 -10.57 18.03
N GLY A 841 15.96 -11.81 17.62
CA GLY A 841 15.20 -12.99 18.02
C GLY A 841 15.66 -13.65 19.33
N ALA A 842 16.93 -13.45 19.71
CA ALA A 842 17.53 -13.87 20.99
C ALA A 842 17.27 -15.35 21.39
N GLY A 843 17.16 -16.24 20.40
CA GLY A 843 16.77 -17.64 20.57
C GLY A 843 16.91 -18.46 19.28
N PRO A 844 16.73 -19.79 19.34
CA PRO A 844 16.95 -20.67 18.19
C PRO A 844 16.02 -20.32 17.02
N PRO A 845 16.50 -20.39 15.76
CA PRO A 845 15.73 -19.96 14.60
C PRO A 845 14.48 -20.83 14.39
N VAL A 846 13.30 -20.19 14.30
CA VAL A 846 12.02 -20.91 14.18
C VAL A 846 11.34 -20.66 12.83
N LEU A 847 10.85 -21.75 12.23
CA LEU A 847 10.32 -21.79 10.85
C LEU A 847 8.78 -21.75 10.76
N GLY A 848 8.07 -21.59 11.87
CA GLY A 848 6.61 -21.48 11.91
C GLY A 848 6.09 -20.22 11.20
N GLY A 849 5.11 -20.37 10.31
CA GLY A 849 4.56 -19.27 9.51
C GLY A 849 5.59 -18.60 8.57
N SER A 850 6.69 -19.28 8.25
CA SER A 850 7.76 -18.76 7.39
C SER A 850 7.44 -18.88 5.90
N ALA A 851 8.15 -18.12 5.06
CA ALA A 851 8.08 -18.32 3.62
C ALA A 851 8.51 -19.73 3.21
N LEU A 852 9.48 -20.32 3.94
CA LEU A 852 9.92 -21.70 3.73
C LEU A 852 8.80 -22.70 4.01
N SER A 853 8.09 -22.58 5.12
CA SER A 853 6.99 -23.51 5.43
C SER A 853 5.87 -23.40 4.38
N GLN A 854 5.51 -22.18 3.98
CA GLN A 854 4.45 -21.92 3.01
C GLN A 854 4.72 -22.60 1.65
N VAL A 855 5.96 -22.54 1.13
CA VAL A 855 6.29 -23.16 -0.17
C VAL A 855 6.30 -24.70 -0.15
N PHE A 856 6.24 -25.31 1.03
CA PHE A 856 6.00 -26.75 1.21
C PHE A 856 4.54 -27.08 1.57
N GLY A 857 3.60 -26.14 1.39
CA GLY A 857 2.18 -26.34 1.71
C GLY A 857 1.91 -26.53 3.20
N GLN A 858 2.81 -26.07 4.06
CA GLN A 858 2.78 -26.28 5.51
C GLN A 858 2.82 -24.97 6.30
N LEU A 859 2.20 -24.96 7.47
CA LEU A 859 2.38 -23.85 8.40
C LEU A 859 3.72 -23.95 9.14
N GLY A 860 4.17 -25.18 9.43
CA GLY A 860 5.28 -25.46 10.35
C GLY A 860 4.93 -25.06 11.80
N PHE A 861 5.48 -25.79 12.77
CA PHE A 861 5.34 -25.41 14.18
C PHE A 861 6.68 -25.38 14.92
N GLY A 862 6.68 -24.47 15.90
CA GLY A 862 7.72 -24.12 16.85
C GLY A 862 7.26 -22.79 17.50
N LYS A 863 7.92 -22.32 18.55
CA LYS A 863 7.62 -21.00 19.12
C LYS A 863 7.76 -19.93 18.04
N SER A 864 6.67 -19.27 17.65
CA SER A 864 6.75 -18.21 16.64
C SER A 864 7.79 -17.16 17.07
N PRO A 865 8.54 -16.53 16.15
CA PRO A 865 9.59 -15.59 16.53
C PRO A 865 9.03 -14.52 17.49
N GLN A 866 9.76 -14.31 18.59
CA GLN A 866 9.42 -13.31 19.60
C GLN A 866 10.49 -12.23 19.55
N VAL A 867 10.05 -11.00 19.77
CA VAL A 867 10.89 -9.81 19.81
C VAL A 867 10.38 -8.96 20.95
N ASP A 868 11.29 -8.55 21.84
CA ASP A 868 10.93 -7.68 22.97
C ASP A 868 11.17 -6.20 22.64
N ALA A 869 10.57 -5.33 23.45
CA ALA A 869 10.68 -3.89 23.24
C ALA A 869 12.06 -3.33 23.60
N LYS A 870 12.93 -4.06 24.30
CA LYS A 870 14.29 -3.61 24.64
C LYS A 870 15.18 -3.74 23.42
N ALA A 871 15.15 -4.89 22.74
CA ALA A 871 15.86 -5.12 21.49
C ALA A 871 15.50 -4.07 20.42
N LEU A 872 14.20 -3.74 20.31
CA LEU A 872 13.70 -2.71 19.37
C LEU A 872 14.06 -1.26 19.75
N LYS A 873 14.39 -0.97 21.01
CA LYS A 873 14.88 0.37 21.42
C LYS A 873 16.34 0.58 21.03
N VAL A 874 17.16 -0.46 21.13
CA VAL A 874 18.60 -0.39 20.83
C VAL A 874 18.83 -0.07 19.34
N THR A 875 18.04 -0.65 18.43
CA THR A 875 18.19 -0.40 16.98
C THR A 875 17.96 1.05 16.58
N GLN A 876 17.05 1.78 17.24
CA GLN A 876 16.76 3.18 16.91
C GLN A 876 17.72 4.20 17.53
N ILE A 877 18.38 3.88 18.64
CA ILE A 877 19.39 4.79 19.23
C ILE A 877 20.57 5.00 18.26
N THR A 878 20.90 3.99 17.45
CA THR A 878 22.01 4.06 16.48
C THR A 878 21.76 4.99 15.29
N SER A 879 20.57 5.59 15.14
CA SER A 879 20.24 6.60 14.11
C SER A 879 19.97 8.01 14.65
N GLY A 880 20.19 8.23 15.95
CA GLY A 880 20.08 9.52 16.64
C GLY A 880 21.22 10.51 16.35
N ALA A 881 21.15 11.71 16.96
CA ALA A 881 22.06 12.82 16.66
C ALA A 881 23.54 12.59 17.07
N ASP A 882 23.80 11.74 18.06
CA ASP A 882 25.14 11.42 18.56
C ASP A 882 25.78 10.21 17.82
N ALA A 883 25.14 9.72 16.76
CA ALA A 883 25.51 8.47 16.11
C ALA A 883 26.88 8.49 15.41
N GLU A 884 27.44 9.63 15.06
CA GLU A 884 28.75 9.67 14.37
C GLU A 884 29.89 9.37 15.36
N ASP A 885 29.95 10.08 16.49
CA ASP A 885 30.94 9.82 17.55
C ASP A 885 30.72 8.45 18.22
N GLN A 886 29.48 8.06 18.51
CA GLN A 886 29.20 6.76 19.13
C GLN A 886 29.45 5.56 18.21
N ARG A 887 29.19 5.67 16.90
CA ARG A 887 29.54 4.58 15.95
C ARG A 887 31.05 4.43 15.81
N VAL A 888 31.80 5.53 15.77
CA VAL A 888 33.28 5.50 15.72
C VAL A 888 33.85 4.84 16.99
N LEU A 889 33.36 5.23 18.17
CA LEU A 889 33.79 4.61 19.44
C LEU A 889 33.42 3.12 19.55
N CYS A 890 32.19 2.74 19.20
CA CYS A 890 31.76 1.34 19.25
C CYS A 890 32.48 0.46 18.21
N ALA A 891 32.72 0.95 16.99
CA ALA A 891 33.51 0.24 16.00
C ALA A 891 34.96 0.06 16.47
N ALA A 892 35.60 1.12 16.98
CA ALA A 892 37.00 1.09 17.38
C ALA A 892 37.30 0.10 18.52
N PHE A 893 36.45 -0.01 19.55
CA PHE A 893 36.70 -1.01 20.60
C PHE A 893 36.38 -2.44 20.14
N ALA A 894 35.36 -2.64 19.30
CA ALA A 894 35.00 -3.95 18.76
C ALA A 894 36.05 -4.50 17.78
N GLU A 895 36.70 -3.63 17.01
CA GLU A 895 37.82 -3.97 16.13
C GLU A 895 39.05 -4.40 16.95
N VAL A 896 39.44 -3.63 17.96
CA VAL A 896 40.58 -3.99 18.84
C VAL A 896 40.30 -5.24 19.67
N ALA A 897 39.05 -5.50 20.06
CA ALA A 897 38.66 -6.76 20.71
C ALA A 897 38.71 -7.96 19.74
N ALA A 898 38.34 -7.77 18.47
CA ALA A 898 38.48 -8.80 17.43
C ALA A 898 39.95 -9.18 17.22
N GLU A 899 40.81 -8.18 17.03
CA GLU A 899 42.26 -8.33 16.86
C GLU A 899 42.88 -9.06 18.07
N ALA A 900 42.52 -8.64 19.29
CA ALA A 900 42.99 -9.25 20.52
C ALA A 900 42.64 -10.75 20.61
N SER A 901 41.41 -11.14 20.25
CA SER A 901 40.97 -12.54 20.29
C SER A 901 41.56 -13.39 19.15
N GLU A 902 41.90 -12.80 18.01
CA GLU A 902 42.64 -13.53 16.97
C GLU A 902 44.09 -13.84 17.40
N ILE A 903 44.77 -12.86 18.01
CA ILE A 903 46.12 -13.04 18.59
C ILE A 903 46.09 -14.09 19.72
N GLU A 904 45.08 -14.04 20.59
CA GLU A 904 44.86 -15.02 21.66
C GLU A 904 44.70 -16.45 21.10
N ARG A 905 43.94 -16.63 20.03
CA ARG A 905 43.75 -17.94 19.38
C ARG A 905 45.07 -18.54 18.92
N THR A 906 45.91 -17.72 18.29
CA THR A 906 47.27 -18.13 17.89
C THR A 906 48.12 -18.50 19.12
N ALA A 907 48.00 -17.79 20.23
CA ALA A 907 48.69 -18.15 21.48
C ALA A 907 48.22 -19.50 22.05
N ILE A 908 46.90 -19.78 22.04
CA ILE A 908 46.31 -21.06 22.47
C ILE A 908 46.77 -22.22 21.58
N GLU A 909 46.90 -22.01 20.27
CA GLU A 909 47.43 -23.01 19.33
C GLU A 909 48.91 -23.32 19.60
N LEU A 910 49.74 -22.31 19.86
CA LEU A 910 51.16 -22.48 20.23
C LEU A 910 51.33 -23.18 21.59
N ASP A 911 50.52 -22.81 22.58
CA ASP A 911 50.48 -23.41 23.92
C ASP A 911 50.19 -24.93 23.82
N ARG A 912 49.19 -25.29 23.01
CA ARG A 912 48.83 -26.69 22.74
C ARG A 912 49.83 -27.45 21.88
N ALA A 913 50.58 -26.75 21.02
CA ALA A 913 51.72 -27.33 20.29
C ALA A 913 52.93 -27.60 21.22
N GLY A 914 52.91 -27.08 22.45
CA GLY A 914 53.98 -27.23 23.43
C GLY A 914 55.07 -26.14 23.33
N ASP A 915 54.89 -25.13 22.48
CA ASP A 915 55.82 -24.01 22.35
C ASP A 915 55.49 -22.92 23.39
N ALA A 916 55.83 -23.21 24.65
CA ALA A 916 55.51 -22.33 25.77
C ALA A 916 56.18 -20.94 25.63
N GLU A 917 57.40 -20.87 25.10
CA GLU A 917 58.13 -19.60 24.95
C GLU A 917 57.46 -18.69 23.92
N GLN A 918 57.10 -19.21 22.74
CA GLN A 918 56.38 -18.44 21.74
C GLN A 918 54.95 -18.14 22.18
N ALA A 919 54.24 -19.09 22.80
CA ALA A 919 52.89 -18.89 23.33
C ALA A 919 52.83 -17.74 24.34
N MET A 920 53.75 -17.69 25.32
CA MET A 920 53.82 -16.59 26.31
C MET A 920 54.05 -15.23 25.64
N SER A 921 54.84 -15.16 24.57
CA SER A 921 55.07 -13.92 23.82
C SER A 921 53.80 -13.42 23.12
N VAL A 922 53.02 -14.34 22.53
CA VAL A 922 51.76 -13.99 21.83
C VAL A 922 50.63 -13.71 22.83
N TYR A 923 50.54 -14.45 23.95
CA TYR A 923 49.59 -14.15 25.03
C TYR A 923 49.79 -12.75 25.62
N ARG A 924 51.03 -12.26 25.77
CA ARG A 924 51.25 -10.88 26.26
C ARG A 924 50.69 -9.85 25.28
N GLN A 925 50.86 -10.07 23.98
CA GLN A 925 50.28 -9.20 22.94
C GLN A 925 48.74 -9.24 22.95
N ALA A 926 48.14 -10.42 23.15
CA ALA A 926 46.70 -10.57 23.33
C ALA A 926 46.20 -9.79 24.56
N ALA A 927 46.85 -9.97 25.72
CA ALA A 927 46.47 -9.30 26.96
C ALA A 927 46.58 -7.78 26.88
N ASP A 928 47.65 -7.25 26.28
CA ASP A 928 47.82 -5.80 26.05
C ASP A 928 46.73 -5.25 25.10
N ARG A 929 46.34 -5.99 24.06
CA ARG A 929 45.25 -5.62 23.15
C ARG A 929 43.86 -5.72 23.81
N MET A 930 43.61 -6.74 24.64
CA MET A 930 42.38 -6.82 25.45
C MET A 930 42.27 -5.64 26.42
N ALA A 931 43.36 -5.29 27.11
CA ALA A 931 43.42 -4.11 27.97
C ALA A 931 43.21 -2.80 27.19
N LYS A 932 43.74 -2.72 25.95
CA LYS A 932 43.49 -1.59 25.06
C LYS A 932 42.02 -1.49 24.64
N ALA A 933 41.37 -2.60 24.29
CA ALA A 933 39.93 -2.65 24.00
C ALA A 933 39.10 -2.19 25.22
N ALA A 934 39.44 -2.65 26.43
CA ALA A 934 38.81 -2.20 27.67
C ALA A 934 38.96 -0.67 27.89
N SER A 935 40.09 -0.07 27.49
CA SER A 935 40.31 1.37 27.59
C SER A 935 39.53 2.21 26.57
N LEU A 936 39.16 1.61 25.43
CA LEU A 936 38.38 2.26 24.36
C LEU A 936 36.86 2.07 24.55
N CYS A 937 36.45 1.09 25.36
CA CYS A 937 35.06 0.81 25.66
C CYS A 937 34.40 1.97 26.45
N PRO A 938 33.22 2.49 26.05
CA PRO A 938 32.57 3.63 26.69
C PRO A 938 32.33 3.47 28.21
N GLU A 939 32.34 4.57 28.96
CA GLU A 939 32.03 4.55 30.40
C GLU A 939 30.61 4.03 30.67
N GLY A 940 30.52 3.03 31.54
CA GLY A 940 29.25 2.37 31.90
C GLY A 940 28.87 1.18 31.00
N ASN A 941 29.59 0.88 29.93
CA ASN A 941 29.37 -0.35 29.15
C ASN A 941 29.88 -1.57 29.94
N PRO A 942 29.07 -2.65 30.13
CA PRO A 942 29.49 -3.85 30.88
C PRO A 942 30.76 -4.52 30.32
N ASP A 943 30.96 -4.49 29.00
CA ASP A 943 32.07 -5.17 28.31
C ASP A 943 33.46 -4.69 28.79
N ARG A 944 33.55 -3.44 29.25
CA ARG A 944 34.78 -2.85 29.78
C ARG A 944 35.35 -3.64 30.97
N THR A 945 34.47 -4.20 31.80
CA THR A 945 34.89 -5.00 32.97
C THR A 945 35.26 -6.43 32.55
N VAL A 946 34.53 -6.98 31.58
CA VAL A 946 34.78 -8.31 31.01
C VAL A 946 36.15 -8.37 30.33
N LEU A 947 36.45 -7.43 29.43
CA LEU A 947 37.73 -7.31 28.74
C LEU A 947 38.92 -7.16 29.71
N ALA A 948 38.76 -6.36 30.76
CA ALA A 948 39.80 -6.15 31.77
C ALA A 948 40.04 -7.40 32.65
N LYS A 949 38.99 -8.14 33.00
CA LYS A 949 39.08 -9.43 33.70
C LYS A 949 39.81 -10.45 32.82
N HIS A 950 39.37 -10.59 31.58
CA HIS A 950 39.87 -11.59 30.64
C HIS A 950 41.35 -11.39 30.29
N ALA A 951 41.80 -10.14 30.13
CA ALA A 951 43.23 -9.82 30.03
C ALA A 951 44.05 -10.34 31.23
N GLY A 952 43.49 -10.27 32.45
CA GLY A 952 44.11 -10.81 33.67
C GLY A 952 44.17 -12.34 33.71
N GLU A 953 43.21 -13.03 33.11
CA GLU A 953 43.21 -14.50 32.97
C GLU A 953 44.29 -14.98 32.00
N ILE A 954 44.47 -14.27 30.88
CA ILE A 954 45.60 -14.48 29.95
C ILE A 954 46.95 -14.28 30.66
N PHE A 955 47.10 -13.24 31.49
CA PHE A 955 48.28 -13.06 32.36
C PHE A 955 48.46 -14.21 33.36
N GLY A 956 47.37 -14.75 33.91
CA GLY A 956 47.41 -15.96 34.76
C GLY A 956 47.98 -17.18 34.02
N ARG A 957 47.60 -17.37 32.74
CA ARG A 957 48.17 -18.45 31.90
C ARG A 957 49.65 -18.24 31.61
N ILE A 958 50.08 -17.00 31.34
CA ILE A 958 51.51 -16.67 31.17
C ILE A 958 52.31 -17.05 32.43
N VAL A 959 51.87 -16.64 33.62
CA VAL A 959 52.55 -16.96 34.89
C VAL A 959 52.62 -18.47 35.14
N TYR A 960 51.58 -19.22 34.79
CA TYR A 960 51.60 -20.68 34.85
C TYR A 960 52.68 -21.26 33.90
N LEU A 961 52.71 -20.84 32.63
CA LEU A 961 53.71 -21.31 31.66
C LEU A 961 55.14 -20.94 32.05
N GLU A 962 55.36 -19.74 32.59
CA GLU A 962 56.66 -19.31 33.15
C GLU A 962 57.10 -20.22 34.31
N SER A 963 56.17 -20.60 35.19
CA SER A 963 56.46 -21.43 36.38
C SER A 963 56.91 -22.86 36.04
N LEU A 964 56.61 -23.35 34.82
CA LEU A 964 57.00 -24.68 34.36
C LEU A 964 58.47 -24.78 33.94
N GLN A 965 59.17 -23.66 33.72
CA GLN A 965 60.59 -23.62 33.32
C GLN A 965 60.93 -24.53 32.12
N GLY A 966 60.03 -24.61 31.13
CA GLY A 966 60.19 -25.46 29.93
C GLY A 966 59.69 -26.91 30.08
N ALA A 967 59.08 -27.28 31.21
CA ALA A 967 58.32 -28.52 31.32
C ALA A 967 56.99 -28.43 30.56
N VAL A 968 56.50 -29.56 30.06
CA VAL A 968 55.24 -29.63 29.30
C VAL A 968 54.04 -29.27 30.18
N ALA A 969 53.18 -28.37 29.71
CA ALA A 969 51.96 -27.97 30.39
C ALA A 969 50.99 -29.16 30.57
N THR A 970 50.67 -29.49 31.81
CA THR A 970 49.72 -30.57 32.15
C THR A 970 48.28 -30.08 32.29
N ALA A 971 48.09 -28.82 32.70
CA ALA A 971 46.80 -28.15 32.66
C ALA A 971 46.56 -27.49 31.28
N PRO A 972 45.40 -27.71 30.64
CA PRO A 972 45.06 -27.07 29.37
C PRO A 972 44.80 -25.55 29.55
N PRO A 973 44.89 -24.73 28.48
CA PRO A 973 44.62 -23.29 28.54
C PRO A 973 43.30 -22.92 29.24
N GLU A 974 42.26 -23.71 28.99
CA GLU A 974 40.91 -23.67 29.57
C GLU A 974 40.87 -23.67 31.10
N ALA A 975 41.93 -24.15 31.77
CA ALA A 975 42.02 -24.15 33.22
C ALA A 975 42.44 -22.78 33.81
N HIS A 976 42.80 -21.82 32.95
CA HIS A 976 43.32 -20.50 33.32
C HIS A 976 42.60 -19.36 32.60
N ILE A 977 42.18 -19.57 31.35
CA ILE A 977 41.50 -18.60 30.49
C ILE A 977 40.03 -19.02 30.33
N GLY A 978 39.11 -18.17 30.77
CA GLY A 978 37.67 -18.39 30.64
C GLY A 978 37.12 -17.96 29.28
N CYS A 979 36.03 -18.59 28.85
CA CYS A 979 35.29 -18.22 27.64
C CYS A 979 34.31 -17.07 27.98
N ASP A 980 34.72 -15.84 27.74
CA ASP A 980 33.95 -14.62 28.03
C ASP A 980 33.26 -14.06 26.76
N LYS A 981 32.17 -13.28 26.94
CA LYS A 981 31.35 -12.72 25.84
C LYS A 981 31.21 -11.21 25.94
N LEU A 982 31.31 -10.53 24.80
CA LEU A 982 31.00 -9.11 24.68
C LEU A 982 29.55 -8.89 24.20
N VAL A 983 28.86 -7.96 24.83
CA VAL A 983 27.47 -7.54 24.54
C VAL A 983 27.41 -6.55 23.37
N LEU A 984 28.51 -5.83 23.11
CA LEU A 984 28.67 -4.81 22.07
C LEU A 984 27.61 -3.68 22.11
N GLY A 985 27.07 -3.43 23.30
CA GLY A 985 26.05 -2.43 23.60
C GLY A 985 25.68 -2.43 25.08
N HIS A 986 25.03 -1.37 25.57
CA HIS A 986 24.70 -1.25 26.99
C HIS A 986 23.68 -2.31 27.47
N GLY A 987 24.17 -3.27 28.27
CA GLY A 987 23.46 -3.72 29.47
C GLY A 987 22.58 -4.97 29.38
N VAL A 988 23.11 -6.04 30.01
CA VAL A 988 22.42 -7.23 30.57
C VAL A 988 22.30 -8.47 29.67
N GLU A 989 23.37 -9.27 29.74
CA GLU A 989 23.43 -10.73 29.95
C GLU A 989 22.44 -11.68 29.24
N ARG A 990 22.98 -12.51 28.33
CA ARG A 990 22.61 -13.93 28.22
C ARG A 990 23.77 -14.81 27.73
N GLN A 991 23.76 -16.07 28.12
CA GLN A 991 24.69 -17.10 27.62
C GLN A 991 24.27 -17.58 26.21
N ASP A 992 25.26 -18.16 25.50
CA ASP A 992 25.31 -18.88 24.21
C ASP A 992 24.01 -19.23 23.46
N SER A 993 23.94 -19.23 22.11
CA SER A 993 24.94 -18.94 21.05
C SER A 993 24.22 -18.83 19.68
N ASP A 994 24.77 -18.24 18.61
CA ASP A 994 26.06 -17.56 18.41
C ASP A 994 25.79 -16.17 17.75
N GLY A 995 25.98 -15.08 18.51
CA GLY A 995 25.85 -13.67 18.08
C GLY A 995 26.69 -12.71 18.94
N TYR A 996 27.67 -13.27 19.67
CA TYR A 996 28.57 -12.58 20.58
C TYR A 996 29.99 -12.68 20.00
N GLN A 997 30.83 -11.66 20.20
CA GLN A 997 32.28 -11.93 20.21
C GLN A 997 32.57 -12.76 21.46
N VAL A 998 32.76 -14.06 21.26
CA VAL A 998 33.36 -14.96 22.23
C VAL A 998 34.87 -14.73 22.18
N LEU A 999 35.45 -14.36 23.31
CA LEU A 999 36.90 -14.34 23.47
C LEU A 999 37.35 -15.80 23.58
N CYS A 1000 37.90 -16.31 22.47
CA CYS A 1000 38.41 -17.66 22.24
C CYS A 1000 37.69 -18.82 22.96
N ASP A 1001 36.77 -19.51 22.26
CA ASP A 1001 36.37 -20.89 22.63
C ASP A 1001 37.53 -21.85 22.31
N PRO A 1002 38.25 -22.39 23.32
CA PRO A 1002 39.40 -23.21 23.02
C PRO A 1002 38.99 -24.59 22.48
N SER A 1003 37.74 -25.04 22.68
CA SER A 1003 37.32 -26.41 22.36
C SER A 1003 37.32 -26.75 20.85
N ARG A 1004 37.42 -25.75 19.96
CA ARG A 1004 37.36 -25.92 18.50
C ARG A 1004 38.74 -25.88 17.83
N GLY A 1005 39.53 -26.95 17.97
CA GLY A 1005 40.73 -27.17 17.16
C GLY A 1005 40.47 -28.06 15.94
N GLY A 1006 40.60 -27.52 14.72
CA GLY A 1006 40.44 -28.32 13.49
C GLY A 1006 40.56 -27.53 12.19
N VAL A 1007 41.70 -27.65 11.51
CA VAL A 1007 41.98 -26.94 10.24
C VAL A 1007 41.36 -27.66 9.04
N HIS A 1008 40.59 -26.91 8.23
CA HIS A 1008 40.44 -27.18 6.81
C HIS A 1008 40.25 -25.86 6.05
N GLU A 1009 41.28 -25.41 5.34
CA GLU A 1009 41.19 -24.23 4.45
C GLU A 1009 40.29 -24.50 3.23
N PRO A 1010 39.28 -23.66 2.96
CA PRO A 1010 38.61 -23.60 1.66
C PRO A 1010 39.25 -22.50 0.80
N ASN A 1011 39.93 -22.92 -0.27
CA ASN A 1011 40.63 -22.03 -1.20
C ASN A 1011 39.63 -21.14 -1.98
N TRP A 1012 39.35 -19.93 -1.48
CA TRP A 1012 38.20 -19.11 -1.85
C TRP A 1012 38.33 -18.33 -3.17
N ARG A 1013 39.49 -18.36 -3.84
CA ARG A 1013 39.79 -17.51 -5.01
C ARG A 1013 39.50 -18.11 -6.40
N GLN A 1014 38.77 -19.24 -6.50
CA GLN A 1014 38.51 -19.87 -7.81
C GLN A 1014 37.08 -20.39 -8.09
N LYS A 1015 36.08 -20.13 -7.23
CA LYS A 1015 34.70 -20.64 -7.42
C LYS A 1015 33.59 -19.61 -7.16
N ALA A 1016 33.69 -18.44 -7.78
CA ALA A 1016 32.68 -17.38 -7.73
C ALA A 1016 32.13 -17.00 -9.13
N VAL A 1017 31.85 -17.98 -10.00
CA VAL A 1017 31.12 -17.78 -11.28
C VAL A 1017 30.19 -18.97 -11.55
N SER A 1018 29.03 -19.06 -10.89
CA SER A 1018 27.97 -20.05 -11.18
C SER A 1018 26.59 -19.66 -10.59
N ALA A 1019 26.16 -18.41 -10.75
CA ALA A 1019 24.79 -17.98 -10.38
C ALA A 1019 24.26 -16.80 -11.23
N ALA A 1020 24.73 -16.67 -12.48
CA ALA A 1020 24.37 -15.55 -13.38
C ALA A 1020 24.15 -16.04 -14.82
N ALA A 1021 23.17 -16.93 -15.03
CA ALA A 1021 22.94 -17.55 -16.34
C ALA A 1021 21.47 -17.96 -16.64
N VAL A 1022 20.49 -17.10 -16.32
CA VAL A 1022 19.14 -17.14 -16.96
C VAL A 1022 18.61 -15.73 -17.26
N SER A 1023 18.84 -14.75 -16.38
CA SER A 1023 18.39 -13.36 -16.54
C SER A 1023 19.30 -12.54 -17.48
N GLY A 1024 19.40 -12.89 -18.76
CA GLY A 1024 20.46 -12.35 -19.63
C GLY A 1024 20.25 -12.37 -21.15
N ALA A 1025 19.04 -12.14 -21.67
CA ALA A 1025 18.78 -12.11 -23.12
C ALA A 1025 17.83 -10.97 -23.57
N ALA A 1026 18.13 -9.72 -23.19
CA ALA A 1026 17.47 -8.52 -23.76
C ALA A 1026 18.28 -7.21 -23.57
N GLY A 1027 18.96 -7.03 -22.44
CA GLY A 1027 19.55 -5.74 -22.05
C GLY A 1027 20.94 -5.40 -22.59
N LEU A 1028 21.57 -6.26 -23.40
CA LEU A 1028 23.02 -6.23 -23.67
C LEU A 1028 23.41 -5.71 -25.06
N LEU A 1029 22.59 -4.84 -25.67
CA LEU A 1029 22.73 -4.44 -27.08
C LEU A 1029 22.93 -2.93 -27.34
N VAL A 1030 23.10 -2.09 -26.31
CA VAL A 1030 23.08 -0.61 -26.49
C VAL A 1030 24.39 0.12 -26.17
N LEU A 1031 25.34 -0.42 -25.38
CA LEU A 1031 26.45 0.41 -24.86
C LEU A 1031 27.91 0.02 -25.21
N HIS A 1032 28.32 -1.26 -25.36
CA HIS A 1032 29.75 -1.62 -25.52
C HIS A 1032 30.07 -2.56 -26.70
N ALA A 1033 29.79 -2.11 -27.92
CA ALA A 1033 29.96 -2.90 -29.15
C ALA A 1033 31.38 -3.49 -29.42
N PRO A 1034 32.52 -2.82 -29.12
CA PRO A 1034 33.84 -3.35 -29.49
C PRO A 1034 34.35 -4.50 -28.60
N VAL A 1035 34.01 -4.48 -27.30
CA VAL A 1035 34.59 -5.41 -26.32
C VAL A 1035 33.88 -6.78 -26.35
N CYS A 1036 32.55 -6.79 -26.54
CA CYS A 1036 31.79 -8.03 -26.66
C CYS A 1036 32.20 -8.86 -27.88
N ALA A 1037 32.65 -8.23 -28.97
CA ALA A 1037 33.09 -8.92 -30.19
C ALA A 1037 34.34 -9.80 -29.97
N LEU A 1038 35.30 -9.35 -29.15
CA LEU A 1038 36.50 -10.13 -28.83
C LEU A 1038 36.21 -11.31 -27.89
N GLY A 1039 35.33 -11.12 -26.90
CA GLY A 1039 34.88 -12.21 -26.02
C GLY A 1039 34.08 -13.29 -26.76
N LEU A 1040 33.18 -12.88 -27.66
CA LEU A 1040 32.41 -13.80 -28.49
C LEU A 1040 33.28 -14.55 -29.51
N ALA A 1041 34.29 -13.91 -30.09
CA ALA A 1041 35.24 -14.56 -31.00
C ALA A 1041 36.05 -15.66 -30.29
N ALA A 1042 36.51 -15.42 -29.06
CA ALA A 1042 37.23 -16.41 -28.26
C ALA A 1042 36.33 -17.60 -27.86
N GLY A 1043 35.10 -17.33 -27.42
CA GLY A 1043 34.11 -18.38 -27.10
C GLY A 1043 33.71 -19.21 -28.32
N ALA A 1044 33.51 -18.58 -29.47
CA ALA A 1044 33.21 -19.26 -30.73
C ALA A 1044 34.39 -20.12 -31.22
N ALA A 1045 35.63 -19.63 -31.13
CA ALA A 1045 36.83 -20.39 -31.50
C ALA A 1045 37.07 -21.62 -30.61
N TYR A 1046 36.67 -21.57 -29.34
CA TYR A 1046 36.66 -22.75 -28.47
C TYR A 1046 35.56 -23.74 -28.87
N ALA A 1047 34.33 -23.25 -29.11
CA ALA A 1047 33.18 -24.07 -29.45
C ALA A 1047 33.26 -24.78 -30.82
N THR A 1048 33.92 -24.19 -31.82
CA THR A 1048 34.10 -24.81 -33.15
C THR A 1048 34.97 -26.07 -33.12
N THR A 1049 35.77 -26.28 -32.08
CA THR A 1049 36.58 -27.50 -31.90
C THR A 1049 35.75 -28.71 -31.42
N ARG A 1050 34.52 -28.50 -30.92
CA ARG A 1050 33.63 -29.56 -30.44
C ARG A 1050 32.78 -30.17 -31.56
N LYS A 1051 32.66 -31.51 -31.52
CA LYS A 1051 31.85 -32.33 -32.44
C LYS A 1051 30.58 -32.88 -31.78
N ASP A 1052 30.07 -32.20 -30.76
CA ASP A 1052 28.84 -32.55 -30.05
C ASP A 1052 27.72 -31.51 -30.29
N SER A 1053 26.52 -31.82 -29.81
CA SER A 1053 25.33 -30.98 -29.95
C SER A 1053 25.47 -29.58 -29.33
N ALA A 1054 26.37 -29.40 -28.35
CA ALA A 1054 26.71 -28.08 -27.81
C ALA A 1054 27.53 -27.24 -28.82
N GLY A 1055 28.43 -27.88 -29.57
CA GLY A 1055 29.14 -27.24 -30.70
C GLY A 1055 28.21 -26.78 -31.82
N ASP A 1056 27.15 -27.55 -32.12
CA ASP A 1056 26.17 -27.17 -33.15
C ASP A 1056 25.23 -26.04 -32.71
N ALA A 1057 24.80 -26.04 -31.44
CA ALA A 1057 24.05 -24.92 -30.87
C ALA A 1057 24.89 -23.62 -30.88
N ALA A 1058 26.18 -23.69 -30.56
CA ALA A 1058 27.09 -22.56 -30.60
C ALA A 1058 27.32 -22.04 -32.04
N ARG A 1059 27.44 -22.92 -33.04
CA ARG A 1059 27.49 -22.55 -34.47
C ARG A 1059 26.22 -21.80 -34.90
N SER A 1060 25.05 -22.25 -34.47
CA SER A 1060 23.77 -21.61 -34.79
C SER A 1060 23.65 -20.20 -34.18
N MET A 1061 24.01 -20.04 -32.90
CA MET A 1061 24.03 -18.73 -32.23
C MET A 1061 25.06 -17.76 -32.85
N GLY A 1062 26.21 -18.25 -33.31
CA GLY A 1062 27.21 -17.44 -34.01
C GLY A 1062 26.67 -16.79 -35.29
N CYS A 1063 25.90 -17.53 -36.09
CA CYS A 1063 25.26 -17.00 -37.29
C CYS A 1063 24.19 -15.94 -36.97
N MET A 1064 23.40 -16.11 -35.90
CA MET A 1064 22.44 -15.11 -35.44
C MET A 1064 23.13 -13.82 -34.95
N GLY A 1065 24.26 -13.95 -34.24
CA GLY A 1065 25.06 -12.81 -33.78
C GLY A 1065 25.62 -11.97 -34.92
N LEU A 1066 26.05 -12.61 -36.02
CA LEU A 1066 26.50 -11.92 -37.23
C LEU A 1066 25.37 -11.13 -37.91
N GLN A 1067 24.18 -11.72 -38.03
CA GLN A 1067 23.01 -11.04 -38.60
C GLN A 1067 22.58 -9.82 -37.75
N ALA A 1068 22.63 -9.93 -36.42
CA ALA A 1068 22.35 -8.81 -35.52
C ALA A 1068 23.39 -7.67 -35.66
N ALA A 1069 24.68 -8.00 -35.81
CA ALA A 1069 25.74 -7.01 -35.99
C ALA A 1069 25.59 -6.23 -37.32
N GLU A 1070 25.19 -6.90 -38.41
CA GLU A 1070 24.94 -6.26 -39.71
C GLU A 1070 23.74 -5.30 -39.64
N HIS A 1071 22.68 -5.68 -38.92
CA HIS A 1071 21.50 -4.84 -38.72
C HIS A 1071 21.80 -3.59 -37.86
N VAL A 1072 22.59 -3.73 -36.77
CA VAL A 1072 23.04 -2.60 -35.95
C VAL A 1072 23.92 -1.63 -36.76
N LYS A 1073 24.76 -2.13 -37.67
CA LYS A 1073 25.53 -1.30 -38.62
C LYS A 1073 24.61 -0.46 -39.52
N GLN A 1074 23.56 -1.04 -40.08
CA GLN A 1074 22.59 -0.31 -40.91
C GLN A 1074 21.88 0.78 -40.11
N VAL A 1075 21.40 0.47 -38.91
CA VAL A 1075 20.70 1.43 -38.03
C VAL A 1075 21.63 2.57 -37.59
N ALA A 1076 22.90 2.29 -37.27
CA ALA A 1076 23.88 3.31 -36.92
C ALA A 1076 24.21 4.26 -38.08
N HIS A 1077 24.30 3.72 -39.31
CA HIS A 1077 24.53 4.52 -40.53
C HIS A 1077 23.30 5.36 -40.91
N GLN A 1078 22.09 4.84 -40.76
CA GLN A 1078 20.86 5.59 -41.05
C GLN A 1078 20.64 6.77 -40.10
N ASN A 1079 21.09 6.68 -38.84
CA ASN A 1079 20.83 7.68 -37.80
C ASN A 1079 22.00 8.63 -37.49
N ARG A 1080 23.10 8.59 -38.26
CA ARG A 1080 24.28 9.49 -38.15
C ARG A 1080 24.84 9.62 -36.71
N LEU A 1081 24.76 8.55 -35.92
CA LEU A 1081 25.03 8.59 -34.47
C LEU A 1081 26.48 8.96 -34.11
N GLY A 1082 27.44 8.68 -35.00
CA GLY A 1082 28.85 9.03 -34.80
C GLY A 1082 29.13 10.53 -34.82
N GLU A 1083 28.43 11.30 -35.66
CA GLU A 1083 28.60 12.76 -35.74
C GLU A 1083 28.04 13.43 -34.47
N ARG A 1084 26.85 13.00 -34.02
CA ARG A 1084 26.23 13.49 -32.77
C ARG A 1084 27.07 13.24 -31.52
N ALA A 1085 27.87 12.17 -31.50
CA ALA A 1085 28.81 11.93 -30.40
C ALA A 1085 30.00 12.90 -30.42
N GLN A 1086 30.52 13.25 -31.60
CA GLN A 1086 31.62 14.22 -31.71
C GLN A 1086 31.20 15.63 -31.28
N ASP A 1087 29.98 16.06 -31.60
CA ASP A 1087 29.44 17.35 -31.16
C ASP A 1087 29.36 17.42 -29.62
N ALA A 1088 28.90 16.36 -28.94
CA ALA A 1088 28.88 16.29 -27.48
C ALA A 1088 30.29 16.40 -26.86
N PHE A 1089 31.28 15.71 -27.41
CA PHE A 1089 32.67 15.79 -26.93
C PHE A 1089 33.33 17.16 -27.18
N SER A 1090 32.95 17.87 -28.25
CA SER A 1090 33.40 19.25 -28.50
C SER A 1090 32.86 20.25 -27.47
N GLY A 1091 31.61 20.05 -27.02
CA GLY A 1091 30.98 20.84 -25.95
C GLY A 1091 31.71 20.69 -24.61
N VAL A 1092 32.11 19.46 -24.25
CA VAL A 1092 32.87 19.20 -23.01
C VAL A 1092 34.26 19.84 -23.05
N ARG A 1093 34.98 19.75 -24.18
CA ARG A 1093 36.29 20.42 -24.34
C ARG A 1093 36.22 21.94 -24.24
N SER A 1094 35.22 22.55 -24.86
CA SER A 1094 35.05 24.02 -24.82
C SER A 1094 34.60 24.50 -23.43
N PHE A 1095 33.87 23.68 -22.67
CA PHE A 1095 33.56 23.94 -21.26
C PHE A 1095 34.83 23.91 -20.39
N ASP A 1096 35.66 22.87 -20.48
CA ASP A 1096 36.88 22.78 -19.66
C ASP A 1096 37.92 23.87 -20.04
N GLN A 1097 38.08 24.20 -21.32
CA GLN A 1097 38.91 25.33 -21.73
C GLN A 1097 38.43 26.68 -21.18
N ARG A 1098 37.11 26.88 -21.03
CA ARG A 1098 36.53 28.12 -20.53
C ARG A 1098 36.62 28.26 -19.01
N TRP A 1099 36.57 27.15 -18.27
CA TRP A 1099 36.49 27.15 -16.81
C TRP A 1099 37.71 26.56 -16.08
N ARG A 1100 38.67 25.97 -16.82
CA ARG A 1100 39.91 25.34 -16.31
C ARG A 1100 39.64 24.37 -15.15
N VAL A 1101 38.60 23.54 -15.29
CA VAL A 1101 38.12 22.66 -14.22
C VAL A 1101 39.17 21.58 -13.94
N SER A 1102 39.77 21.01 -14.98
CA SER A 1102 40.86 20.05 -14.86
C SER A 1102 42.07 20.59 -14.08
N GLU A 1103 42.55 21.80 -14.41
CA GLU A 1103 43.67 22.45 -13.70
C GLU A 1103 43.32 22.76 -12.23
N ARG A 1104 42.12 23.29 -11.96
CA ARG A 1104 41.67 23.59 -10.58
C ARG A 1104 41.58 22.33 -9.71
N THR A 1105 41.17 21.21 -10.30
CA THR A 1105 41.09 19.92 -9.60
C THR A 1105 42.50 19.36 -9.31
N GLN A 1106 43.45 19.52 -10.24
CA GLN A 1106 44.86 19.17 -10.01
C GLN A 1106 45.55 20.06 -8.96
N ALA A 1107 45.23 21.35 -8.90
CA ALA A 1107 45.74 22.26 -7.87
C ALA A 1107 45.27 21.89 -6.45
N LEU A 1108 43.99 21.48 -6.31
CA LEU A 1108 43.46 20.96 -5.05
C LEU A 1108 44.18 19.66 -4.61
N ALA A 1109 44.32 18.71 -5.53
CA ALA A 1109 45.00 17.44 -5.26
C ALA A 1109 46.48 17.62 -4.85
N SER A 1110 47.21 18.53 -5.50
CA SER A 1110 48.63 18.78 -5.19
C SER A 1110 48.84 19.48 -3.85
N SER A 1111 47.93 20.36 -3.40
CA SER A 1111 48.00 20.98 -2.06
C SER A 1111 47.80 19.96 -0.92
N SER A 1112 46.99 18.92 -1.16
CA SER A 1112 46.76 17.85 -0.19
C SER A 1112 48.01 16.97 -0.04
N VAL A 1113 48.70 16.70 -1.16
CA VAL A 1113 49.93 15.89 -1.17
C VAL A 1113 51.13 16.62 -0.54
N SER A 1114 51.27 17.95 -0.71
CA SER A 1114 52.31 18.69 0.01
C SER A 1114 52.07 18.71 1.52
N THR A 1115 50.81 18.86 1.94
CA THR A 1115 50.44 18.86 3.37
C THR A 1115 50.71 17.50 4.03
N LEU A 1116 50.45 16.40 3.32
CA LEU A 1116 50.79 15.05 3.80
C LEU A 1116 52.31 14.81 3.88
N ARG A 1117 53.09 15.41 2.97
CA ARG A 1117 54.56 15.26 2.96
C ARG A 1117 55.24 16.07 4.07
N ASP A 1118 54.74 17.25 4.40
CA ASP A 1118 55.18 18.05 5.56
C ASP A 1118 54.86 17.38 6.92
N ILE A 1119 53.89 16.46 6.95
CA ILE A 1119 53.56 15.65 8.12
C ILE A 1119 54.51 14.44 8.22
N ASP A 1120 54.81 13.78 7.10
CA ASP A 1120 55.73 12.63 7.04
C ASP A 1120 57.18 13.03 7.37
N GLU A 1121 57.67 14.16 6.84
CA GLU A 1121 58.99 14.73 7.17
C GLU A 1121 59.09 15.32 8.60
N LYS A 1122 57.97 15.42 9.33
CA LYS A 1122 57.93 15.78 10.77
C LYS A 1122 57.87 14.58 11.72
N HIS A 1123 57.70 13.37 11.19
CA HIS A 1123 57.56 12.14 11.96
C HIS A 1123 58.61 11.07 11.61
N GLN A 1124 59.67 11.47 10.90
CA GLN A 1124 61.00 10.84 10.92
C GLN A 1124 61.96 11.60 11.86
#